data_AF-A0A7X4YFM3-F1
#
_entry.id   AF-A0A7X4YFM3-F1
#
_cell.length_a   1.000
_cell.length_b   1.000
_cell.length_c   1.000
_cell.angle_alpha   90.00
_cell.angle_beta   90.00
_cell.angle_gamma   90.00
#
_symmetry.space_group_name_H-M   'P 1'
#
loop_
_entity.id
_entity.type
_entity.pdbx_description
1 polymer ?
#
loop_
_entity_poly.entity_id
_entity_poly.type
_entity_poly.pdbx_seq_one_letter_code
_entity_poly.pdbx_strand_id
1 'polypeptide(L)'
;MQPFKTYLLPLFVALAACGDPPEPATPEPTTPEPATPEKPLRVLSAEALAERQRIASKALARPGTVKASLVSTAEVNTALDLPAGVVASASLTSPNPQASMVAPSYGNILPRRGSSLFIMSTGNINVANLPEPGTDYPPAGAEGDKVTYRVTLNVPDNSNRVTFDFRFLSAESPEYIGTQFNDTFTARALDGLGTRTVADASVNSAQFFDVSSTRAAGTGYDTLFADDPSGVDYFPATYPPEIMLFPDAGITDFRTVNFEVMRGGQTTIEFEISDLGDGVLDSAVIIDNITFTSLEVVDPNPNLIRTYTGAVDEDPLRLTRPSSDAIPPVQGVAADGVTQVLVRTKVSFAGSMTFSLSGTSPANGGLGAVGTSTRAASVTVPTVLVGGVHHAFALYTSPPDFNTGGFENARTRSVTLSGAYTPESGVGYTSTVELSILRPPLVLVHDVWSSCSAWQGTDGIATSELFNTTCANYSETSSASLNLKANDEALPDAIQAALTKMRQDQNAVTQVDVVAHGAGGLLTRKYIDWANYRSSTNFMEGDINRLISLNTPHEGTRMATELVRMRDILKAETSGPWELVRDALAIPHKISLDVDGGSAIDDLKVGSALINNLRQTDVPTHFITGQGAQPLPRTSTLALLPDGIRVLYQQMETYHPDSRGKTLQLRQKLILGPDSTLFCNDPHDIFAGTAEQQGGTVTGSQAITPFTVALANRNTEHFKVQINAGHRDRILQLLNSPVGGPLFVPSIPRPSTVPTVNSCAGFTALPPPRPAVEAVATAATGTVVITSPQPGTVVSPGGKLTVSVAGAVGFQPETVLIMTEGAASILESGPFTTTFKIPAQALGSLTLVAFGIDSQGRMVRSTSIPLTVSSSAQLSSIQLLNGDAFLRGPGAKLKLVVNGKYSDGVVRDISSPSRGTLYSVSNTSIATITADGTLTGVSKGMATVMVRNGTVLTSITVSVGDQSPASCIPIRLGEYNLFVLEDYQEGNEIQGKLAAGRNITLQNFSVGEKLPATDTANALVAGGTLSLANGYVWGDARYGGKLAQDSNVFYPRGTVARATPINFTNQGSALKALSAELGALPSNGVATRESWGGVMLTGKDPKVNVFDVKASYFTGATLLSITAPANSLAVINIRGKAATFTNFGHAFSGGIDEHGVLFNLPDATALTAFDYGFYGTVLAPNANVTFSGGSWVGGIYARSLKGNAVGQLSRLRDTDICD
;
A
#
# COMPACT_ATOMS: atom_id res chain seq x y z
N MET A 1 20.31 19.78 71.36
CA MET A 1 20.98 18.97 72.40
C MET A 1 21.08 17.53 71.88
N GLN A 2 22.32 16.99 71.82
CA GLN A 2 22.80 15.70 72.39
C GLN A 2 21.82 14.52 72.71
N PRO A 3 22.29 13.24 72.68
CA PRO A 3 22.07 12.32 71.54
C PRO A 3 21.84 10.82 71.96
N PHE A 4 22.35 9.84 71.17
CA PHE A 4 22.75 8.45 71.54
C PHE A 4 21.68 7.31 71.60
N LYS A 5 21.91 6.01 71.23
CA LYS A 5 23.07 5.27 70.60
C LYS A 5 22.74 3.79 70.22
N THR A 6 23.36 3.22 69.15
CA THR A 6 23.84 1.79 68.97
C THR A 6 22.87 0.57 68.91
N TYR A 7 23.22 -0.68 68.49
CA TYR A 7 24.52 -1.41 68.22
C TYR A 7 24.42 -2.50 67.07
N LEU A 8 25.42 -2.53 66.15
CA LEU A 8 26.18 -3.60 65.41
C LEU A 8 25.58 -4.98 64.95
N LEU A 9 25.89 -5.60 63.76
CA LEU A 9 27.14 -6.10 63.05
C LEU A 9 27.67 -7.49 63.54
N PRO A 10 28.64 -8.24 62.91
CA PRO A 10 29.54 -7.98 61.73
C PRO A 10 29.90 -9.17 60.75
N LEU A 11 30.53 -8.86 59.58
CA LEU A 11 31.81 -9.40 58.99
C LEU A 11 31.94 -8.95 57.50
N PHE A 12 32.88 -8.12 57.00
CA PHE A 12 34.37 -8.03 57.03
C PHE A 12 35.09 -9.02 56.08
N VAL A 13 36.20 -8.69 55.38
CA VAL A 13 37.07 -7.49 55.22
C VAL A 13 37.51 -7.47 53.72
N ALA A 14 37.92 -6.41 53.00
CA ALA A 14 38.72 -5.19 53.26
C ALA A 14 38.17 -4.03 52.36
N LEU A 15 38.95 -3.11 51.73
CA LEU A 15 39.79 -1.94 52.09
C LEU A 15 40.11 -1.26 50.72
N ALA A 16 40.32 0.05 50.50
CA ALA A 16 40.15 1.35 51.20
C ALA A 16 40.39 2.45 50.11
N ALA A 17 40.08 3.75 50.17
CA ALA A 17 39.46 4.72 51.11
C ALA A 17 39.14 6.00 50.25
N CYS A 18 38.39 7.04 50.65
CA CYS A 18 37.71 7.44 51.89
C CYS A 18 36.60 8.47 51.55
N GLY A 19 35.46 8.45 52.25
CA GLY A 19 34.59 9.63 52.43
C GLY A 19 33.31 9.76 51.57
N ASP A 20 32.17 9.33 52.13
CA ASP A 20 30.82 9.76 51.75
C ASP A 20 30.37 10.98 52.63
N PRO A 21 29.13 11.51 52.54
CA PRO A 21 28.64 12.41 51.48
C PRO A 21 27.94 13.67 52.05
N PRO A 22 27.43 14.59 51.20
CA PRO A 22 26.41 15.57 51.59
C PRO A 22 25.00 15.28 51.00
N GLU A 23 24.03 16.03 51.52
CA GLU A 23 22.58 16.05 51.22
C GLU A 23 22.21 16.35 49.75
N PRO A 24 20.94 16.17 49.33
CA PRO A 24 20.59 15.98 47.93
C PRO A 24 20.84 17.24 47.09
N ALA A 25 21.67 17.07 46.07
CA ALA A 25 21.80 18.04 45.00
C ALA A 25 20.47 18.18 44.26
N THR A 26 20.22 19.43 43.82
CA THR A 26 19.27 19.85 42.80
C THR A 26 19.09 18.83 41.66
N PRO A 27 17.91 18.74 41.02
CA PRO A 27 17.72 17.90 39.85
C PRO A 27 18.81 18.23 38.82
N GLU A 28 19.59 17.20 38.44
CA GLU A 28 20.55 17.35 37.36
C GLU A 28 19.82 17.80 36.08
N PRO A 29 20.45 18.61 35.22
CA PRO A 29 19.86 18.93 33.94
C PRO A 29 19.65 17.62 33.20
N THR A 30 18.44 17.40 32.69
CA THR A 30 18.22 16.42 31.62
C THR A 30 19.30 16.64 30.57
N THR A 31 20.09 15.61 30.29
CA THR A 31 21.04 15.64 29.17
C THR A 31 20.31 16.19 27.96
N PRO A 32 20.78 17.30 27.35
CA PRO A 32 20.21 17.74 26.10
C PRO A 32 20.22 16.55 25.13
N GLU A 33 19.09 16.34 24.47
CA GLU A 33 19.04 15.69 23.17
C GLU A 33 20.27 16.14 22.36
N PRO A 34 21.04 15.22 21.74
CA PRO A 34 22.30 15.59 21.11
C PRO A 34 22.01 16.68 20.09
N ALA A 35 22.44 17.90 20.42
CA ALA A 35 22.20 19.05 19.57
C ALA A 35 22.71 18.70 18.18
N THR A 36 21.86 18.91 17.17
CA THR A 36 22.33 19.10 15.80
C THR A 36 23.57 19.98 15.88
N PRO A 37 24.73 19.58 15.31
CA PRO A 37 25.91 20.42 15.33
C PRO A 37 25.49 21.81 14.86
N GLU A 38 25.64 22.83 15.69
CA GLU A 38 25.28 24.20 15.29
C GLU A 38 26.06 24.49 14.01
N LYS A 39 25.34 24.61 12.89
CA LYS A 39 25.93 24.93 11.58
C LYS A 39 26.69 26.25 11.84
N PRO A 40 28.04 26.28 11.79
CA PRO A 40 28.75 27.49 12.12
C PRO A 40 28.32 28.54 11.10
N LEU A 41 27.80 29.68 11.59
CA LEU A 41 27.30 30.78 10.76
C LEU A 41 28.35 31.14 9.70
N ARG A 42 28.10 30.69 8.46
CA ARG A 42 28.92 31.03 7.30
C ARG A 42 28.67 32.49 6.95
N VAL A 43 29.47 33.37 7.57
CA VAL A 43 29.63 34.75 7.10
C VAL A 43 30.22 34.70 5.68
N LEU A 44 29.70 35.53 4.77
CA LEU A 44 30.20 35.72 3.40
C LEU A 44 31.73 35.73 3.35
N SER A 45 32.33 34.64 2.89
CA SER A 45 33.73 34.60 2.47
C SER A 45 33.82 34.99 1.00
N ALA A 46 35.02 35.40 0.54
CA ALA A 46 35.22 35.76 -0.86
C ALA A 46 35.01 34.53 -1.79
N GLU A 47 35.32 33.35 -1.28
CA GLU A 47 35.12 32.05 -1.94
C GLU A 47 33.62 31.73 -2.06
N ALA A 48 32.83 31.92 -1.00
CA ALA A 48 31.38 31.72 -1.03
C ALA A 48 30.67 32.67 -2.02
N LEU A 49 31.08 33.94 -2.07
CA LEU A 49 30.54 34.89 -3.06
C LEU A 49 30.93 34.52 -4.49
N ALA A 50 32.17 34.10 -4.72
CA ALA A 50 32.64 33.66 -6.04
C ALA A 50 31.92 32.38 -6.49
N GLU A 51 31.58 31.49 -5.56
CA GLU A 51 30.81 30.27 -5.81
C GLU A 51 29.36 30.60 -6.19
N ARG A 52 28.68 31.47 -5.43
CA ARG A 52 27.33 31.99 -5.78
C ARG A 52 27.32 32.64 -7.16
N GLN A 53 28.30 33.48 -7.48
CA GLN A 53 28.46 34.08 -8.81
C GLN A 53 28.78 33.06 -9.92
N ARG A 54 29.42 31.93 -9.59
CA ARG A 54 29.71 30.85 -10.53
C ARG A 54 28.45 30.02 -10.81
N ILE A 55 27.71 29.63 -9.78
CA ILE A 55 26.38 29.00 -9.88
C ILE A 55 25.52 29.90 -10.75
N ALA A 56 25.43 31.19 -10.41
CA ALA A 56 24.68 32.22 -11.12
C ALA A 56 25.10 32.51 -12.58
N SER A 57 26.13 31.83 -13.08
CA SER A 57 26.57 31.90 -14.48
C SER A 57 26.24 30.65 -15.30
N LYS A 58 25.70 29.59 -14.67
CA LYS A 58 25.32 28.33 -15.33
C LYS A 58 24.03 28.54 -16.15
N ALA A 59 24.06 28.19 -17.43
CA ALA A 59 22.95 28.45 -18.34
C ALA A 59 21.78 27.46 -18.15
N LEU A 60 20.56 27.97 -17.95
CA LEU A 60 19.37 27.19 -17.63
C LEU A 60 18.35 27.08 -18.80
N ALA A 61 17.36 26.21 -18.61
CA ALA A 61 16.31 25.92 -19.59
C ALA A 61 15.23 27.01 -19.66
N ARG A 62 14.44 27.01 -20.74
CA ARG A 62 13.53 28.11 -21.10
C ARG A 62 12.11 27.91 -20.53
N PRO A 63 11.53 28.92 -19.84
CA PRO A 63 10.10 29.13 -19.81
C PRO A 63 9.54 29.36 -21.23
N GLY A 64 8.22 29.20 -21.42
CA GLY A 64 7.56 29.50 -22.70
C GLY A 64 7.73 30.97 -23.13
N THR A 65 7.59 31.25 -24.42
CA THR A 65 7.79 32.61 -24.97
C THR A 65 6.74 33.60 -24.45
N VAL A 66 7.11 34.45 -23.49
CA VAL A 66 6.26 35.50 -22.92
C VAL A 66 6.76 36.89 -23.36
N LYS A 67 5.88 37.90 -23.29
CA LYS A 67 6.20 39.30 -23.64
C LYS A 67 6.79 40.01 -22.42
N ALA A 68 7.92 40.68 -22.61
CA ALA A 68 8.68 41.41 -21.57
C ALA A 68 8.03 42.74 -21.08
N SER A 69 6.71 42.78 -20.90
CA SER A 69 5.98 43.92 -20.34
C SER A 69 5.56 43.64 -18.90
N LEU A 70 5.49 44.69 -18.07
CA LEU A 70 4.89 44.62 -16.73
C LEU A 70 3.48 44.00 -16.85
N VAL A 71 3.22 42.95 -16.08
CA VAL A 71 1.88 42.35 -16.00
C VAL A 71 0.92 43.37 -15.41
N SER A 72 -0.22 43.59 -16.07
CA SER A 72 -1.24 44.47 -15.51
C SER A 72 -1.92 43.82 -14.31
N THR A 73 -2.34 44.62 -13.33
CA THR A 73 -3.06 44.10 -12.17
C THR A 73 -4.39 43.41 -12.55
N ALA A 74 -4.96 43.72 -13.72
CA ALA A 74 -6.12 43.02 -14.26
C ALA A 74 -5.79 41.59 -14.73
N GLU A 75 -4.63 41.37 -15.36
CA GLU A 75 -4.14 40.03 -15.70
C GLU A 75 -3.83 39.22 -14.45
N VAL A 76 -3.16 39.83 -13.44
CA VAL A 76 -2.92 39.21 -12.14
C VAL A 76 -4.24 38.81 -11.44
N ASN A 77 -5.23 39.71 -11.39
CA ASN A 77 -6.53 39.40 -10.81
C ASN A 77 -7.21 38.19 -11.48
N THR A 78 -7.07 38.09 -12.81
CA THR A 78 -7.64 36.99 -13.59
C THR A 78 -6.93 35.66 -13.31
N ALA A 79 -5.60 35.70 -13.17
CA ALA A 79 -4.77 34.55 -12.83
C ALA A 79 -4.83 34.14 -11.33
N LEU A 80 -5.49 34.93 -10.50
CA LEU A 80 -5.79 34.62 -9.11
C LEU A 80 -7.27 34.21 -8.90
N ASP A 81 -8.01 33.96 -10.00
CA ASP A 81 -9.45 33.64 -10.02
C ASP A 81 -10.37 34.64 -9.30
N LEU A 82 -9.94 35.90 -9.17
CA LEU A 82 -10.72 36.92 -8.45
C LEU A 82 -12.00 37.30 -9.21
N PRO A 83 -13.21 37.15 -8.63
CA PRO A 83 -14.45 37.44 -9.34
C PRO A 83 -14.58 38.92 -9.72
N ALA A 84 -15.19 39.17 -10.89
CA ALA A 84 -15.42 40.53 -11.38
C ALA A 84 -16.23 41.37 -10.37
N GLY A 85 -15.72 42.56 -10.02
CA GLY A 85 -16.33 43.47 -9.05
C GLY A 85 -15.91 43.27 -7.58
N VAL A 86 -15.19 42.18 -7.26
CA VAL A 86 -14.65 41.96 -5.90
C VAL A 86 -13.42 42.83 -5.64
N VAL A 87 -12.57 43.05 -6.64
CA VAL A 87 -11.36 43.86 -6.49
C VAL A 87 -11.70 45.34 -6.42
N ALA A 88 -11.44 45.97 -5.27
CA ALA A 88 -11.60 47.41 -5.05
C ALA A 88 -10.38 48.20 -5.54
N SER A 89 -9.18 47.68 -5.31
CA SER A 89 -7.92 48.21 -5.81
C SER A 89 -6.86 47.12 -5.85
N ALA A 90 -5.88 47.25 -6.75
CA ALA A 90 -4.73 46.36 -6.80
C ALA A 90 -3.49 47.15 -7.24
N SER A 91 -2.33 46.84 -6.66
CA SER A 91 -1.04 47.43 -7.00
C SER A 91 0.04 46.37 -6.96
N LEU A 92 0.79 46.25 -8.04
CA LEU A 92 2.04 45.49 -8.11
C LEU A 92 3.21 46.48 -8.04
N THR A 93 4.09 46.28 -7.07
CA THR A 93 5.33 47.03 -6.89
C THR A 93 6.50 46.07 -7.08
N SER A 94 7.36 46.34 -8.04
CA SER A 94 8.60 45.61 -8.28
C SER A 94 9.72 46.57 -8.68
N PRO A 95 11.01 46.22 -8.47
CA PRO A 95 12.13 47.00 -9.00
C PRO A 95 12.22 46.91 -10.52
N ASN A 96 11.77 45.78 -11.10
CA ASN A 96 11.79 45.50 -12.53
C ASN A 96 10.42 44.98 -13.02
N PRO A 97 9.90 45.41 -14.20
CA PRO A 97 8.74 44.81 -14.85
C PRO A 97 8.78 43.29 -15.05
N GLN A 98 9.97 42.70 -15.12
CA GLN A 98 10.20 41.27 -15.36
C GLN A 98 10.24 40.42 -14.08
N ALA A 99 10.01 41.05 -12.92
CA ALA A 99 9.90 40.44 -11.59
C ALA A 99 8.61 39.63 -11.36
N SER A 100 7.76 39.53 -12.38
CA SER A 100 6.49 38.83 -12.31
C SER A 100 6.01 38.39 -13.69
N MET A 101 5.20 37.35 -13.74
CA MET A 101 4.52 36.92 -14.95
C MET A 101 3.15 36.33 -14.65
N VAL A 102 2.29 36.33 -15.66
CA VAL A 102 1.10 35.46 -15.72
C VAL A 102 1.30 34.48 -16.86
N ALA A 103 1.15 33.18 -16.58
CA ALA A 103 1.48 32.11 -17.51
C ALA A 103 0.51 30.92 -17.38
N PRO A 104 0.21 30.17 -18.47
CA PRO A 104 -0.61 28.96 -18.40
C PRO A 104 0.06 27.81 -17.62
N SER A 105 1.36 27.89 -17.39
CA SER A 105 2.17 26.99 -16.57
C SER A 105 3.50 27.67 -16.21
N TYR A 106 4.15 27.21 -15.15
CA TYR A 106 5.55 27.54 -14.86
C TYR A 106 6.36 26.25 -14.81
N GLY A 107 7.08 25.96 -15.89
CA GLY A 107 7.56 24.60 -16.16
C GLY A 107 6.40 23.59 -16.16
N ASN A 108 6.58 22.46 -15.46
CA ASN A 108 5.55 21.46 -15.19
C ASN A 108 4.56 21.86 -14.07
N ILE A 109 4.69 23.03 -13.44
CA ILE A 109 3.74 23.53 -12.44
C ILE A 109 2.52 24.10 -13.17
N LEU A 110 1.34 23.54 -12.91
CA LEU A 110 0.06 23.91 -13.52
C LEU A 110 -0.82 24.71 -12.55
N PRO A 111 -1.79 25.49 -13.06
CA PRO A 111 -2.84 26.09 -12.25
C PRO A 111 -3.63 25.05 -11.43
N ARG A 112 -3.86 25.37 -10.16
CA ARG A 112 -4.81 24.71 -9.24
C ARG A 112 -6.24 25.07 -9.62
N ARG A 113 -6.46 26.28 -10.13
CA ARG A 113 -7.74 26.75 -10.67
C ARG A 113 -7.49 27.70 -11.86
N GLY A 114 -8.55 28.05 -12.60
CA GLY A 114 -8.44 28.94 -13.75
C GLY A 114 -7.68 28.34 -14.92
N SER A 115 -7.02 29.20 -15.70
CA SER A 115 -6.23 28.82 -16.89
C SER A 115 -4.80 29.38 -16.88
N SER A 116 -4.37 30.00 -15.79
CA SER A 116 -3.07 30.67 -15.69
C SER A 116 -2.71 30.95 -14.24
N LEU A 117 -1.43 30.79 -13.91
CA LEU A 117 -0.81 31.12 -12.64
C LEU A 117 -0.38 32.59 -12.60
N PHE A 118 -0.37 33.18 -11.40
CA PHE A 118 0.45 34.37 -11.10
C PHE A 118 1.77 33.92 -10.46
N ILE A 119 2.90 34.42 -10.97
CA ILE A 119 4.22 34.17 -10.42
C ILE A 119 4.92 35.51 -10.13
N MET A 120 5.52 35.63 -8.95
CA MET A 120 6.41 36.72 -8.54
C MET A 120 7.81 36.14 -8.34
N SER A 121 8.86 36.90 -8.65
CA SER A 121 10.26 36.50 -8.45
C SER A 121 11.12 37.68 -8.00
N THR A 122 12.15 37.40 -7.21
CA THR A 122 13.18 38.39 -6.85
C THR A 122 13.99 38.81 -8.06
N GLY A 123 14.00 38.03 -9.15
CA GLY A 123 14.73 38.31 -10.38
C GLY A 123 13.90 38.28 -11.67
N ASN A 124 14.58 38.27 -12.81
CA ASN A 124 13.95 38.33 -14.14
C ASN A 124 13.36 36.97 -14.59
N ILE A 125 12.05 36.79 -14.47
CA ILE A 125 11.36 35.53 -14.85
C ILE A 125 10.90 35.45 -16.33
N ASN A 126 11.12 36.52 -17.10
CA ASN A 126 10.48 36.75 -18.41
C ASN A 126 11.50 37.21 -19.49
N VAL A 127 12.59 36.45 -19.63
CA VAL A 127 13.78 36.77 -20.45
C VAL A 127 14.36 35.54 -21.13
N ALA A 128 14.91 35.72 -22.33
CA ALA A 128 15.56 34.65 -23.08
C ALA A 128 17.08 34.66 -22.86
N ASN A 129 17.62 33.52 -22.43
CA ASN A 129 19.06 33.23 -22.26
C ASN A 129 19.77 34.01 -21.12
N LEU A 130 19.10 34.22 -19.98
CA LEU A 130 19.82 34.55 -18.74
C LEU A 130 20.18 33.25 -17.99
N PRO A 131 21.35 33.19 -17.32
CA PRO A 131 21.61 32.20 -16.28
C PRO A 131 20.81 32.56 -15.01
N GLU A 132 20.56 31.58 -14.15
CA GLU A 132 19.56 31.59 -13.06
C GLU A 132 18.08 31.64 -13.47
N PRO A 133 17.17 31.16 -12.59
CA PRO A 133 15.73 31.40 -12.71
C PRO A 133 15.39 32.86 -12.32
N GLY A 134 16.19 33.80 -12.82
CA GLY A 134 16.22 35.19 -12.44
C GLY A 134 17.44 35.91 -13.01
N THR A 135 17.70 37.11 -12.52
CA THR A 135 18.94 37.89 -12.69
C THR A 135 18.71 39.16 -11.87
N ASP A 136 19.41 39.22 -10.75
CA ASP A 136 19.77 40.36 -9.89
C ASP A 136 19.48 41.75 -10.48
N TYR A 137 18.78 42.61 -9.74
CA TYR A 137 18.46 43.95 -10.22
C TYR A 137 19.62 44.95 -10.07
N PRO A 138 19.86 45.83 -11.06
CA PRO A 138 20.94 46.81 -10.95
C PRO A 138 20.76 47.78 -9.75
N PRO A 139 21.79 47.97 -8.90
CA PRO A 139 23.15 47.45 -9.00
C PRO A 139 23.31 46.05 -8.38
N ALA A 140 23.85 45.11 -9.18
CA ALA A 140 24.00 43.72 -8.78
C ALA A 140 24.75 43.52 -7.44
N GLY A 141 24.21 42.65 -6.60
CA GLY A 141 24.68 42.34 -5.24
C GLY A 141 24.17 43.32 -4.17
N ALA A 142 23.07 44.03 -4.42
CA ALA A 142 22.43 44.91 -3.45
C ALA A 142 21.34 44.19 -2.64
N GLU A 143 21.49 44.18 -1.31
CA GLU A 143 20.55 43.52 -0.40
C GLU A 143 19.10 44.02 -0.54
N GLY A 144 18.15 43.08 -0.65
CA GLY A 144 16.72 43.33 -0.42
C GLY A 144 15.85 43.43 -1.67
N ASP A 145 16.14 42.66 -2.71
CA ASP A 145 15.30 42.60 -3.91
C ASP A 145 13.91 42.03 -3.58
N LYS A 146 12.91 42.91 -3.69
CA LYS A 146 11.58 42.71 -3.10
C LYS A 146 10.47 43.04 -4.09
N VAL A 147 9.56 42.09 -4.27
CA VAL A 147 8.32 42.28 -5.03
C VAL A 147 7.13 42.20 -4.09
N THR A 148 6.19 43.13 -4.26
CA THR A 148 4.99 43.20 -3.43
C THR A 148 3.75 43.36 -4.30
N TYR A 149 2.83 42.42 -4.21
CA TYR A 149 1.50 42.53 -4.80
C TYR A 149 0.48 42.76 -3.69
N ARG A 150 -0.20 43.92 -3.72
CA ARG A 150 -1.29 44.26 -2.80
C ARG A 150 -2.61 44.26 -3.54
N VAL A 151 -3.59 43.55 -3.02
CA VAL A 151 -4.97 43.54 -3.55
C VAL A 151 -5.96 43.83 -2.43
N THR A 152 -6.81 44.84 -2.62
CA THR A 152 -7.91 45.17 -1.71
C THR A 152 -9.21 44.63 -2.27
N LEU A 153 -9.87 43.81 -1.48
CA LEU A 153 -11.00 42.98 -1.85
C LEU A 153 -12.23 43.42 -1.05
N ASN A 154 -13.34 43.66 -1.73
CA ASN A 154 -14.65 43.82 -1.12
C ASN A 154 -15.14 42.41 -0.74
N VAL A 155 -15.01 42.00 0.51
CA VAL A 155 -15.41 40.67 0.99
C VAL A 155 -16.93 40.52 0.84
N PRO A 156 -17.43 39.50 0.12
CA PRO A 156 -18.87 39.28 -0.02
C PRO A 156 -19.60 39.12 1.33
N ASP A 157 -20.81 39.67 1.46
CA ASP A 157 -21.62 39.64 2.71
C ASP A 157 -21.92 38.22 3.23
N ASN A 158 -21.84 37.21 2.36
CA ASN A 158 -22.03 35.80 2.67
C ASN A 158 -20.73 35.03 2.96
N SER A 159 -19.60 35.73 3.06
CA SER A 159 -18.27 35.17 3.27
C SER A 159 -17.57 35.82 4.46
N ASN A 160 -16.75 35.05 5.17
CA ASN A 160 -15.93 35.52 6.29
C ASN A 160 -14.56 34.82 6.34
N ARG A 161 -14.18 34.13 5.25
CA ARG A 161 -12.87 33.54 5.05
C ARG A 161 -12.40 33.77 3.63
N VAL A 162 -11.09 33.89 3.48
CA VAL A 162 -10.39 33.84 2.19
C VAL A 162 -9.50 32.61 2.18
N THR A 163 -9.46 31.94 1.03
CA THR A 163 -8.44 30.94 0.71
C THR A 163 -7.55 31.44 -0.41
N PHE A 164 -6.28 31.02 -0.45
CA PHE A 164 -5.43 31.06 -1.65
C PHE A 164 -4.42 29.91 -1.59
N ASP A 165 -3.92 29.49 -2.74
CA ASP A 165 -2.84 28.51 -2.85
C ASP A 165 -1.53 29.21 -3.19
N PHE A 166 -0.41 28.77 -2.60
CA PHE A 166 0.92 29.21 -3.02
C PHE A 166 1.95 28.08 -3.05
N ARG A 167 3.05 28.31 -3.77
CA ARG A 167 4.23 27.42 -3.82
C ARG A 167 5.50 28.23 -4.01
N PHE A 168 6.51 27.99 -3.18
CA PHE A 168 7.74 28.79 -3.12
C PHE A 168 8.97 27.99 -3.56
N LEU A 169 9.84 28.60 -4.36
CA LEU A 169 11.10 28.09 -4.91
C LEU A 169 12.22 29.09 -4.61
N SER A 170 13.43 28.60 -4.37
CA SER A 170 14.63 29.41 -4.09
C SER A 170 15.88 28.62 -4.47
N ALA A 171 16.88 29.31 -5.01
CA ALA A 171 18.21 28.77 -5.28
C ALA A 171 19.11 28.74 -4.03
N GLU A 172 18.64 29.26 -2.88
CA GLU A 172 19.39 29.25 -1.61
C GLU A 172 19.41 27.89 -0.88
N SER A 173 18.57 26.96 -1.29
CA SER A 173 18.42 25.66 -0.64
C SER A 173 19.05 24.56 -1.50
N PRO A 174 19.71 23.55 -0.90
CA PRO A 174 19.84 23.29 0.53
C PRO A 174 21.06 23.94 1.21
N GLU A 175 22.00 24.50 0.44
CA GLU A 175 23.31 24.94 0.95
C GLU A 175 23.19 25.99 2.06
N TYR A 176 22.42 27.05 1.81
CA TYR A 176 22.39 28.24 2.66
C TYR A 176 21.35 28.19 3.79
N ILE A 177 20.68 27.04 3.98
CA ILE A 177 19.80 26.78 5.13
C ILE A 177 20.57 26.99 6.45
N GLY A 178 20.05 27.87 7.30
CA GLY A 178 20.62 28.26 8.59
C GLY A 178 21.57 29.46 8.53
N THR A 179 21.69 30.12 7.37
CA THR A 179 22.54 31.31 7.20
C THR A 179 21.72 32.61 7.14
N GLN A 180 22.38 33.73 6.81
CA GLN A 180 21.73 35.01 6.53
C GLN A 180 20.98 35.03 5.18
N PHE A 181 21.31 34.10 4.27
CA PHE A 181 20.63 33.98 2.97
C PHE A 181 19.33 33.21 3.15
N ASN A 182 18.28 33.93 3.51
CA ASN A 182 17.02 33.35 3.94
C ASN A 182 15.86 34.01 3.22
N ASP A 183 15.76 33.75 1.91
CA ASP A 183 14.66 34.25 1.11
C ASP A 183 13.33 33.93 1.75
N THR A 184 12.42 34.89 1.66
CA THR A 184 11.10 34.79 2.29
C THR A 184 9.99 35.01 1.28
N PHE A 185 8.91 34.26 1.47
CA PHE A 185 7.59 34.65 1.05
C PHE A 185 6.72 34.90 2.27
N THR A 186 6.01 36.03 2.31
CA THR A 186 4.99 36.30 3.32
C THR A 186 3.69 36.79 2.69
N ALA A 187 2.57 36.38 3.27
CA ALA A 187 1.26 36.91 2.97
C ALA A 187 0.63 37.51 4.23
N ARG A 188 0.12 38.74 4.14
CA ARG A 188 -0.47 39.48 5.24
C ARG A 188 -1.89 39.92 4.89
N ALA A 189 -2.83 39.68 5.80
CA ALA A 189 -4.18 40.21 5.73
C ALA A 189 -4.28 41.47 6.60
N LEU A 190 -4.89 42.52 6.06
CA LEU A 190 -5.16 43.79 6.73
C LEU A 190 -6.64 44.11 6.58
N ASP A 191 -7.41 44.02 7.66
CA ASP A 191 -8.83 44.38 7.70
C ASP A 191 -9.26 44.85 9.11
N GLY A 192 -10.58 44.90 9.35
CA GLY A 192 -11.15 45.27 10.65
C GLY A 192 -10.84 44.32 11.82
N LEU A 193 -10.20 43.17 11.57
CA LEU A 193 -9.65 42.26 12.58
C LEU A 193 -8.18 42.58 12.92
N GLY A 194 -7.55 43.53 12.21
CA GLY A 194 -6.16 43.95 12.37
C GLY A 194 -5.23 43.43 11.28
N THR A 195 -3.93 43.73 11.42
CA THR A 195 -2.87 43.22 10.53
C THR A 195 -2.39 41.85 11.02
N ARG A 196 -2.41 40.85 10.14
CA ARG A 196 -2.13 39.44 10.47
C ARG A 196 -1.25 38.83 9.40
N THR A 197 -0.10 38.24 9.75
CA THR A 197 0.57 37.30 8.84
C THR A 197 -0.32 36.06 8.74
N VAL A 198 -0.72 35.71 7.52
CA VAL A 198 -1.58 34.55 7.23
C VAL A 198 -0.81 33.41 6.60
N ALA A 199 0.31 33.70 5.96
CA ALA A 199 1.30 32.71 5.55
C ALA A 199 2.71 33.28 5.61
N ASP A 200 3.65 32.40 5.89
CA ASP A 200 5.07 32.61 5.79
C ASP A 200 5.72 31.32 5.28
N ALA A 201 6.80 31.49 4.50
CA ALA A 201 7.70 30.44 4.10
C ALA A 201 9.09 31.08 3.95
N SER A 202 10.14 30.34 4.32
CA SER A 202 11.51 30.78 4.07
C SER A 202 12.43 29.58 3.80
N VAL A 203 13.61 29.85 3.25
CA VAL A 203 14.68 28.86 3.03
C VAL A 203 15.02 28.10 4.30
N ASN A 204 15.10 28.79 5.44
CA ASN A 204 15.37 28.22 6.76
C ASN A 204 14.19 27.43 7.38
N SER A 205 13.04 27.33 6.70
CA SER A 205 11.89 26.57 7.22
C SER A 205 12.04 25.07 7.00
N ALA A 206 11.56 24.25 7.94
CA ALA A 206 11.49 22.78 7.81
C ALA A 206 10.46 22.28 6.76
N GLN A 207 10.05 23.17 5.85
CA GLN A 207 8.97 23.01 4.87
C GLN A 207 9.49 23.14 3.43
N PHE A 208 10.79 23.41 3.31
CA PHE A 208 11.55 23.48 2.08
C PHE A 208 12.24 22.13 1.84
N PHE A 209 12.22 21.65 0.61
CA PHE A 209 12.80 20.36 0.22
C PHE A 209 13.59 20.51 -1.07
N ASP A 210 14.64 19.71 -1.24
CA ASP A 210 15.45 19.71 -2.47
C ASP A 210 14.59 19.57 -3.73
N VAL A 211 14.87 20.38 -4.73
CA VAL A 211 14.15 20.36 -6.01
C VAL A 211 14.36 19.03 -6.75
N SER A 212 13.36 18.64 -7.54
CA SER A 212 13.45 17.48 -8.42
C SER A 212 12.78 17.76 -9.76
N SER A 213 13.21 17.06 -10.82
CA SER A 213 12.65 17.21 -12.16
C SER A 213 11.17 16.79 -12.23
N THR A 214 10.70 15.89 -11.36
CA THR A 214 9.27 15.58 -11.22
C THR A 214 8.46 16.73 -10.64
N ARG A 215 9.04 17.56 -9.77
CA ARG A 215 8.33 18.62 -9.04
C ARG A 215 8.45 20.02 -9.65
N ALA A 216 9.48 20.27 -10.46
CA ALA A 216 9.77 21.60 -11.01
C ALA A 216 10.34 21.62 -12.44
N ALA A 217 10.30 20.52 -13.22
CA ALA A 217 10.92 20.51 -14.55
C ALA A 217 10.51 21.69 -15.45
N GLY A 218 11.50 22.41 -15.96
CA GLY A 218 11.30 23.55 -16.86
C GLY A 218 11.03 24.89 -16.16
N THR A 219 11.19 24.98 -14.84
CA THR A 219 11.26 26.27 -14.13
C THR A 219 12.67 26.87 -14.15
N GLY A 220 13.70 26.05 -14.39
CA GLY A 220 15.11 26.42 -14.27
C GLY A 220 15.72 25.88 -12.97
N TYR A 221 15.02 26.02 -11.85
CA TYR A 221 15.43 25.50 -10.55
C TYR A 221 15.76 24.00 -10.59
N ASP A 222 14.98 23.18 -11.31
CA ASP A 222 15.22 21.74 -11.43
C ASP A 222 16.53 21.35 -12.14
N THR A 223 17.18 22.33 -12.79
CA THR A 223 18.46 22.18 -13.50
C THR A 223 19.64 22.83 -12.78
N LEU A 224 19.42 23.44 -11.62
CA LEU A 224 20.51 23.94 -10.77
C LEU A 224 21.21 22.79 -10.06
N PHE A 225 22.51 22.65 -10.34
CA PHE A 225 23.35 21.63 -9.73
C PHE A 225 24.70 22.18 -9.28
N ALA A 226 25.00 21.97 -7.99
CA ALA A 226 26.28 22.27 -7.35
C ALA A 226 27.32 21.17 -7.61
N ASP A 227 28.58 21.58 -7.71
CA ASP A 227 29.78 20.75 -7.89
C ASP A 227 30.93 21.46 -7.15
N ASP A 228 31.83 20.70 -6.50
CA ASP A 228 32.80 21.22 -5.51
C ASP A 228 34.25 21.34 -6.00
N PRO A 229 34.59 22.24 -6.94
CA PRO A 229 35.99 22.52 -7.26
C PRO A 229 36.67 23.38 -6.18
N SER A 230 35.90 23.99 -5.27
CA SER A 230 36.32 25.04 -4.35
C SER A 230 36.42 24.59 -2.87
N GLY A 231 35.81 23.46 -2.49
CA GLY A 231 35.71 23.01 -1.10
C GLY A 231 34.65 23.78 -0.31
N VAL A 232 33.69 24.40 -1.00
CA VAL A 232 32.71 25.33 -0.43
C VAL A 232 31.39 24.61 -0.16
N ASP A 233 30.80 23.91 -1.11
CA ASP A 233 29.43 23.39 -0.95
C ASP A 233 29.36 22.23 0.08
N TYR A 234 28.19 22.01 0.68
CA TYR A 234 28.00 21.00 1.71
C TYR A 234 27.61 19.64 1.13
N PHE A 235 28.59 18.73 1.09
CA PHE A 235 28.38 17.33 0.72
C PHE A 235 28.14 16.49 1.98
N PRO A 236 26.96 15.87 2.14
CA PRO A 236 26.81 14.66 2.94
C PRO A 236 27.95 13.67 2.71
N ALA A 237 28.51 13.12 3.79
CA ALA A 237 29.81 12.44 3.81
C ALA A 237 29.89 11.10 3.04
N THR A 238 28.86 10.73 2.26
CA THR A 238 28.75 9.43 1.58
C THR A 238 28.19 9.60 0.16
N TYR A 239 29.04 10.05 -0.77
CA TYR A 239 28.70 10.12 -2.20
C TYR A 239 29.69 9.38 -3.10
N PRO A 240 29.23 8.82 -4.23
CA PRO A 240 30.12 8.36 -5.29
C PRO A 240 30.86 9.57 -5.91
N PRO A 241 32.21 9.56 -6.04
CA PRO A 241 32.97 10.64 -6.69
C PRO A 241 32.61 10.88 -8.17
N GLU A 242 31.79 10.00 -8.75
CA GLU A 242 31.37 10.01 -10.15
C GLU A 242 30.08 10.84 -10.37
N ILE A 243 29.37 11.20 -9.29
CA ILE A 243 28.16 12.04 -9.31
C ILE A 243 28.41 13.31 -8.47
N MET A 244 29.35 14.15 -8.91
CA MET A 244 29.59 15.48 -8.31
C MET A 244 28.58 16.52 -8.82
N LEU A 245 27.28 16.23 -8.73
CA LEU A 245 26.18 17.13 -9.06
C LEU A 245 25.04 16.89 -8.06
N PHE A 246 24.58 17.94 -7.37
CA PHE A 246 23.53 17.89 -6.34
C PHE A 246 22.47 18.97 -6.57
N PRO A 247 21.19 18.76 -6.23
CA PRO A 247 20.17 19.77 -6.48
C PRO A 247 20.49 21.01 -5.63
N ASP A 248 20.66 22.14 -6.30
CA ASP A 248 21.10 23.42 -5.73
C ASP A 248 19.97 24.45 -5.81
N ALA A 249 18.76 23.95 -5.56
CA ALA A 249 17.56 24.72 -5.34
C ALA A 249 16.58 23.87 -4.50
N GLY A 250 15.66 24.56 -3.83
CA GLY A 250 14.59 23.93 -3.06
C GLY A 250 13.20 24.43 -3.45
N ILE A 251 12.18 23.70 -2.99
CA ILE A 251 10.78 23.91 -3.33
C ILE A 251 9.83 23.40 -2.24
N THR A 252 8.79 24.17 -1.93
CA THR A 252 7.68 23.73 -1.06
C THR A 252 6.67 22.85 -1.81
N ASP A 253 5.81 22.15 -1.09
CA ASP A 253 4.50 21.74 -1.64
C ASP A 253 3.61 22.95 -1.94
N PHE A 254 2.54 22.72 -2.70
CA PHE A 254 1.43 23.67 -2.75
C PHE A 254 0.79 23.77 -1.36
N ARG A 255 0.46 25.00 -0.96
CA ARG A 255 -0.05 25.33 0.37
C ARG A 255 -1.31 26.14 0.26
N THR A 256 -2.45 25.55 0.63
CA THR A 256 -3.68 26.33 0.84
C THR A 256 -3.61 27.07 2.16
N VAL A 257 -3.66 28.39 2.07
CA VAL A 257 -3.75 29.30 3.20
C VAL A 257 -5.22 29.64 3.37
N ASN A 258 -5.79 29.42 4.55
CA ASN A 258 -7.20 29.64 4.82
C ASN A 258 -7.38 30.45 6.11
N PHE A 259 -7.94 31.66 6.01
CA PHE A 259 -7.96 32.62 7.11
C PHE A 259 -9.25 33.41 7.22
N GLU A 260 -9.58 33.88 8.44
CA GLU A 260 -10.77 34.70 8.69
C GLU A 260 -10.61 36.14 8.18
N VAL A 261 -11.69 36.70 7.66
CA VAL A 261 -11.80 38.11 7.23
C VAL A 261 -13.09 38.75 7.73
N MET A 262 -13.10 40.08 7.84
CA MET A 262 -14.32 40.80 8.20
C MET A 262 -15.38 40.70 7.08
N ARG A 263 -16.49 40.03 7.38
CA ARG A 263 -17.66 39.89 6.49
C ARG A 263 -18.19 41.25 6.00
N GLY A 264 -18.42 41.39 4.70
CA GLY A 264 -18.91 42.64 4.08
C GLY A 264 -17.91 43.80 4.15
N GLY A 265 -16.71 43.58 4.69
CA GLY A 265 -15.67 44.58 4.84
C GLY A 265 -14.73 44.65 3.64
N GLN A 266 -13.81 45.61 3.68
CA GLN A 266 -12.63 45.58 2.82
C GLN A 266 -11.48 44.89 3.54
N THR A 267 -10.85 43.94 2.83
CA THR A 267 -9.62 43.27 3.27
C THR A 267 -8.55 43.50 2.22
N THR A 268 -7.40 44.03 2.63
CA THR A 268 -6.20 44.04 1.79
C THR A 268 -5.38 42.79 2.08
N ILE A 269 -5.00 42.06 1.02
CA ILE A 269 -3.98 41.02 1.08
C ILE A 269 -2.71 41.60 0.47
N GLU A 270 -1.63 41.56 1.23
CA GLU A 270 -0.27 41.85 0.78
C GLU A 270 0.47 40.53 0.61
N PHE A 271 0.92 40.25 -0.62
CA PHE A 271 1.84 39.17 -0.94
C PHE A 271 3.22 39.79 -1.18
N GLU A 272 4.25 39.24 -0.55
CA GLU A 272 5.60 39.77 -0.52
C GLU A 272 6.60 38.62 -0.68
N ILE A 273 7.46 38.72 -1.69
CA ILE A 273 8.66 37.89 -1.84
C ILE A 273 9.89 38.78 -1.68
N SER A 274 10.93 38.30 -1.02
CA SER A 274 12.17 39.06 -0.79
C SER A 274 13.38 38.14 -0.75
N ASP A 275 14.39 38.48 -1.54
CA ASP A 275 15.78 38.02 -1.40
C ASP A 275 16.37 38.72 -0.16
N LEU A 276 17.04 37.96 0.70
CA LEU A 276 17.68 38.45 1.91
C LEU A 276 19.11 37.94 1.97
N GLY A 277 20.07 38.82 2.28
CA GLY A 277 21.47 38.44 2.54
C GLY A 277 22.41 38.67 1.37
N ASP A 278 21.94 38.60 0.13
CA ASP A 278 22.51 39.35 -1.00
C ASP A 278 21.43 39.72 -2.06
N GLY A 279 21.66 39.34 -3.33
CA GLY A 279 20.84 39.62 -4.51
C GLY A 279 21.15 38.65 -5.66
N VAL A 280 21.97 37.61 -5.41
CA VAL A 280 22.70 36.84 -6.43
C VAL A 280 21.95 35.58 -6.85
N LEU A 281 21.17 34.97 -5.95
CA LEU A 281 20.47 33.71 -6.17
C LEU A 281 18.97 33.88 -6.01
N ASP A 282 18.24 33.82 -7.12
CA ASP A 282 16.86 34.28 -7.16
C ASP A 282 15.81 33.27 -6.67
N SER A 283 14.76 33.82 -6.07
CA SER A 283 13.57 33.14 -5.57
C SER A 283 12.32 33.40 -6.44
N ALA A 284 11.36 32.47 -6.41
CA ALA A 284 10.09 32.57 -7.10
C ALA A 284 8.92 31.99 -6.29
N VAL A 285 7.79 32.70 -6.26
CA VAL A 285 6.54 32.23 -5.65
C VAL A 285 5.41 32.21 -6.68
N ILE A 286 4.74 31.07 -6.78
CA ILE A 286 3.50 30.87 -7.52
C ILE A 286 2.34 31.12 -6.54
N ILE A 287 1.33 31.87 -6.98
CA ILE A 287 0.10 32.16 -6.20
C ILE A 287 -1.10 31.93 -7.12
N ASP A 288 -2.16 31.30 -6.60
CA ASP A 288 -3.33 30.87 -7.37
C ASP A 288 -4.60 30.76 -6.49
N ASN A 289 -5.76 30.55 -7.13
CA ASN A 289 -7.01 30.06 -6.51
C ASN A 289 -7.51 30.90 -5.31
N ILE A 290 -7.64 32.23 -5.47
CA ILE A 290 -8.21 33.07 -4.40
C ILE A 290 -9.72 32.90 -4.35
N THR A 291 -10.26 32.41 -3.22
CA THR A 291 -11.70 32.18 -3.04
C THR A 291 -12.25 32.80 -1.77
N PHE A 292 -13.56 33.10 -1.78
CA PHE A 292 -14.30 33.63 -0.65
C PHE A 292 -15.38 32.64 -0.23
N THR A 293 -15.44 32.33 1.05
CA THR A 293 -16.48 31.46 1.59
C THR A 293 -16.68 31.70 3.09
N SER A 294 -17.67 31.02 3.67
CA SER A 294 -17.79 30.79 5.12
C SER A 294 -17.86 29.31 5.48
N LEU A 295 -17.73 28.44 4.48
CA LEU A 295 -17.61 27.00 4.62
C LEU A 295 -16.14 26.61 4.59
N GLU A 296 -15.76 25.69 5.45
CA GLU A 296 -14.43 25.07 5.44
C GLU A 296 -14.63 23.58 5.22
N VAL A 297 -13.86 23.02 4.28
CA VAL A 297 -13.86 21.58 3.99
C VAL A 297 -12.48 21.04 4.34
N VAL A 298 -12.44 20.04 5.22
CA VAL A 298 -11.20 19.41 5.67
C VAL A 298 -11.28 17.89 5.58
N ASP A 299 -10.13 17.24 5.42
CA ASP A 299 -10.03 15.79 5.51
C ASP A 299 -10.07 15.39 6.99
N PRO A 300 -11.07 14.61 7.44
CA PRO A 300 -11.08 14.06 8.79
C PRO A 300 -10.05 12.94 8.96
N ASN A 301 -9.53 12.35 7.88
CA ASN A 301 -8.64 11.20 7.91
C ASN A 301 -7.16 11.62 8.07
N PRO A 302 -6.40 11.08 9.06
CA PRO A 302 -6.81 10.15 10.11
C PRO A 302 -7.20 10.84 11.44
N ASN A 303 -6.87 12.12 11.62
CA ASN A 303 -6.82 12.75 12.95
C ASN A 303 -8.17 13.07 13.60
N LEU A 304 -9.25 13.06 12.82
CA LEU A 304 -10.64 13.18 13.27
C LEU A 304 -11.42 11.86 13.05
N ILE A 305 -10.75 10.71 12.92
CA ILE A 305 -11.41 9.39 12.85
C ILE A 305 -11.27 8.65 14.18
N ARG A 306 -12.35 7.98 14.62
CA ARG A 306 -12.33 7.10 15.78
C ARG A 306 -11.67 5.75 15.43
N THR A 307 -10.59 5.42 16.11
CA THR A 307 -9.72 4.25 15.86
C THR A 307 -10.45 2.90 15.78
N TYR A 308 -11.57 2.74 16.48
CA TYR A 308 -12.28 1.46 16.56
C TYR A 308 -13.51 1.34 15.67
N THR A 309 -14.07 2.45 15.18
CA THR A 309 -15.31 2.45 14.38
C THR A 309 -15.11 2.93 12.95
N GLY A 310 -13.99 3.59 12.64
CA GLY A 310 -13.79 4.27 11.35
C GLY A 310 -14.70 5.48 11.13
N ALA A 311 -15.61 5.79 12.06
CA ALA A 311 -16.48 6.95 11.97
C ALA A 311 -15.70 8.24 12.29
N VAL A 312 -16.08 9.32 11.61
CA VAL A 312 -15.62 10.67 11.96
C VAL A 312 -16.03 11.00 13.40
N ASP A 313 -15.19 11.74 14.10
CA ASP A 313 -15.45 12.19 15.47
C ASP A 313 -16.75 13.01 15.54
N GLU A 314 -17.41 12.99 16.71
CA GLU A 314 -18.63 13.76 16.95
C GLU A 314 -18.40 14.86 17.99
N ASP A 315 -17.26 14.86 18.69
CA ASP A 315 -16.92 15.89 19.68
C ASP A 315 -16.73 17.25 18.98
N PRO A 316 -17.61 18.25 19.24
CA PRO A 316 -17.50 19.57 18.64
C PRO A 316 -16.15 20.24 18.91
N LEU A 317 -15.51 20.00 20.06
CA LEU A 317 -14.20 20.56 20.40
C LEU A 317 -13.10 20.06 19.46
N ARG A 318 -13.20 18.79 19.01
CA ARG A 318 -12.27 18.19 18.04
C ARG A 318 -12.59 18.65 16.62
N LEU A 319 -13.88 18.72 16.27
CA LEU A 319 -14.35 19.20 14.96
C LEU A 319 -14.04 20.70 14.71
N THR A 320 -13.86 21.51 15.74
CA THR A 320 -13.43 22.92 15.63
C THR A 320 -11.92 23.14 15.54
N ARG A 321 -11.08 22.09 15.60
CA ARG A 321 -9.61 22.24 15.53
C ARG A 321 -9.19 22.89 14.19
N PRO A 322 -8.36 23.95 14.19
CA PRO A 322 -7.93 24.64 12.96
C PRO A 322 -7.36 23.70 11.90
N SER A 323 -7.56 24.05 10.63
CA SER A 323 -6.87 23.41 9.51
C SER A 323 -5.36 23.47 9.70
N SER A 324 -4.67 22.37 9.39
CA SER A 324 -3.22 22.20 9.56
C SER A 324 -2.76 20.99 8.75
N ASP A 325 -1.46 20.70 8.68
CA ASP A 325 -0.96 19.48 8.00
C ASP A 325 -1.57 18.18 8.59
N ALA A 326 -2.03 18.21 9.84
CA ALA A 326 -2.74 17.10 10.49
C ALA A 326 -4.26 17.06 10.19
N ILE A 327 -4.87 18.18 9.82
CA ILE A 327 -6.29 18.29 9.44
C ILE A 327 -6.32 19.15 8.16
N PRO A 328 -5.91 18.59 7.01
CA PRO A 328 -5.63 19.40 5.83
C PRO A 328 -6.93 19.93 5.21
N PRO A 329 -6.93 21.17 4.67
CA PRO A 329 -8.01 21.65 3.85
C PRO A 329 -8.09 20.82 2.55
N VAL A 330 -9.31 20.62 2.04
CA VAL A 330 -9.56 19.76 0.88
C VAL A 330 -10.14 20.57 -0.27
N GLN A 331 -9.54 20.44 -1.44
CA GLN A 331 -10.03 21.00 -2.70
C GLN A 331 -10.77 19.98 -3.58
N GLY A 332 -10.67 18.68 -3.27
CA GLY A 332 -11.31 17.64 -4.06
C GLY A 332 -11.46 16.28 -3.38
N VAL A 333 -12.33 15.44 -3.92
CA VAL A 333 -12.64 14.09 -3.41
C VAL A 333 -12.53 13.04 -4.50
N ALA A 334 -11.94 11.88 -4.21
CA ALA A 334 -12.02 10.72 -5.09
C ALA A 334 -13.45 10.14 -5.10
N ALA A 335 -13.95 9.78 -6.28
CA ALA A 335 -15.26 9.14 -6.46
C ALA A 335 -15.22 7.63 -6.17
N ASP A 336 -14.99 7.29 -4.90
CA ASP A 336 -14.91 5.92 -4.36
C ASP A 336 -16.12 5.52 -3.49
N GLY A 337 -17.08 6.42 -3.27
CA GLY A 337 -18.25 6.17 -2.42
C GLY A 337 -17.95 5.98 -0.92
N VAL A 338 -16.70 6.07 -0.49
CA VAL A 338 -16.27 5.87 0.90
C VAL A 338 -15.71 7.15 1.50
N THR A 339 -14.92 7.89 0.74
CA THR A 339 -14.25 9.13 1.16
C THR A 339 -15.24 10.12 1.76
N GLN A 340 -14.95 10.56 2.99
CA GLN A 340 -15.75 11.55 3.71
C GLN A 340 -14.90 12.78 3.97
N VAL A 341 -15.50 13.95 3.82
CA VAL A 341 -14.91 15.24 4.23
C VAL A 341 -15.82 15.95 5.21
N LEU A 342 -15.23 16.63 6.18
CA LEU A 342 -15.95 17.44 7.16
C LEU A 342 -16.22 18.81 6.56
N VAL A 343 -17.49 19.14 6.37
CA VAL A 343 -17.95 20.49 6.02
C VAL A 343 -18.31 21.20 7.32
N ARG A 344 -17.59 22.27 7.66
CA ARG A 344 -17.81 23.05 8.88
C ARG A 344 -17.93 24.53 8.60
N THR A 345 -18.56 25.26 9.51
CA THR A 345 -18.74 26.71 9.42
C THR A 345 -18.82 27.33 10.81
N LYS A 346 -18.48 28.63 10.89
CA LYS A 346 -18.56 29.47 12.09
C LYS A 346 -19.59 30.57 11.85
N VAL A 347 -20.57 30.67 12.75
CA VAL A 347 -21.74 31.55 12.65
C VAL A 347 -21.91 32.41 13.90
N SER A 348 -22.62 33.53 13.76
CA SER A 348 -22.66 34.58 14.79
C SER A 348 -23.62 34.29 15.96
N PHE A 349 -24.63 33.45 15.78
CA PHE A 349 -25.72 33.24 16.75
C PHE A 349 -26.19 31.78 16.75
N ALA A 350 -27.14 31.46 17.64
CA ALA A 350 -27.90 30.22 17.57
C ALA A 350 -28.80 30.19 16.32
N GLY A 351 -29.03 28.99 15.78
CA GLY A 351 -29.86 28.77 14.60
C GLY A 351 -29.68 27.38 14.00
N SER A 352 -29.97 27.26 12.71
CA SER A 352 -29.74 26.05 11.92
C SER A 352 -29.01 26.34 10.62
N MET A 353 -28.29 25.35 10.11
CA MET A 353 -27.57 25.39 8.84
C MET A 353 -28.09 24.28 7.95
N THR A 354 -28.57 24.62 6.76
CA THR A 354 -28.96 23.63 5.74
C THR A 354 -27.86 23.53 4.71
N PHE A 355 -27.12 22.42 4.76
CA PHE A 355 -26.12 22.08 3.75
C PHE A 355 -26.81 21.41 2.56
N SER A 356 -26.45 21.76 1.33
CA SER A 356 -26.97 21.15 0.09
C SER A 356 -25.90 21.06 -0.99
N LEU A 357 -25.91 19.99 -1.78
CA LEU A 357 -24.99 19.80 -2.91
C LEU A 357 -25.68 20.14 -4.25
N SER A 358 -24.91 20.61 -5.23
CA SER A 358 -25.40 20.83 -6.59
C SER A 358 -25.61 19.49 -7.32
N GLY A 359 -26.73 19.33 -8.02
CA GLY A 359 -27.07 18.09 -8.72
C GLY A 359 -27.87 17.12 -7.85
N THR A 360 -27.64 15.81 -8.03
CA THR A 360 -28.41 14.76 -7.34
C THR A 360 -27.50 13.82 -6.55
N SER A 361 -28.00 13.36 -5.39
CA SER A 361 -27.42 12.20 -4.69
C SER A 361 -27.96 10.91 -5.30
N PRO A 362 -27.14 9.85 -5.49
CA PRO A 362 -25.73 9.72 -5.12
C PRO A 362 -24.73 10.19 -6.19
N ALA A 363 -25.20 10.66 -7.36
CA ALA A 363 -24.34 11.00 -8.51
C ALA A 363 -23.26 12.05 -8.19
N ASN A 364 -23.57 13.02 -7.33
CA ASN A 364 -22.65 14.03 -6.83
C ASN A 364 -22.37 13.85 -5.32
N GLY A 365 -22.31 12.60 -4.87
CA GLY A 365 -22.11 12.25 -3.46
C GLY A 365 -23.36 12.45 -2.61
N GLY A 366 -23.19 12.57 -1.30
CA GLY A 366 -24.30 12.79 -0.38
C GLY A 366 -23.86 13.48 0.91
N LEU A 367 -24.77 14.27 1.48
CA LEU A 367 -24.59 14.96 2.75
C LEU A 367 -25.34 14.24 3.88
N GLY A 368 -24.73 14.23 5.07
CA GLY A 368 -25.29 13.68 6.30
C GLY A 368 -24.90 14.51 7.52
N ALA A 369 -25.64 14.32 8.62
CA ALA A 369 -25.22 14.85 9.91
C ALA A 369 -24.06 14.00 10.44
N VAL A 370 -23.12 14.62 11.15
CA VAL A 370 -22.01 13.90 11.80
C VAL A 370 -22.57 12.82 12.75
N GLY A 371 -21.98 11.63 12.75
CA GLY A 371 -22.49 10.46 13.49
C GLY A 371 -23.65 9.70 12.82
N THR A 372 -24.05 10.07 11.59
CA THR A 372 -25.11 9.37 10.84
C THR A 372 -24.61 8.77 9.53
N SER A 373 -25.23 7.68 9.07
CA SER A 373 -24.98 7.06 7.76
C SER A 373 -25.84 7.65 6.62
N THR A 374 -26.56 8.74 6.87
CA THR A 374 -27.47 9.37 5.90
C THR A 374 -26.68 10.01 4.76
N ARG A 375 -27.09 9.77 3.51
CA ARG A 375 -26.48 10.37 2.32
C ARG A 375 -27.56 10.99 1.42
N ALA A 376 -27.88 12.26 1.66
CA ALA A 376 -28.94 12.99 0.96
C ALA A 376 -28.39 14.13 0.08
N ALA A 377 -29.21 14.71 -0.79
CA ALA A 377 -28.83 15.93 -1.53
C ALA A 377 -28.73 17.17 -0.62
N SER A 378 -29.38 17.13 0.56
CA SER A 378 -29.32 18.18 1.57
C SER A 378 -29.50 17.61 2.98
N VAL A 379 -28.97 18.31 3.98
CA VAL A 379 -29.14 18.03 5.41
C VAL A 379 -29.23 19.33 6.21
N THR A 380 -30.18 19.40 7.13
CA THR A 380 -30.31 20.53 8.07
C THR A 380 -29.82 20.10 9.45
N VAL A 381 -28.90 20.88 10.03
CA VAL A 381 -28.32 20.63 11.36
C VAL A 381 -28.46 21.87 12.25
N PRO A 382 -28.58 21.71 13.58
CA PRO A 382 -28.52 22.83 14.51
C PRO A 382 -27.10 23.40 14.62
N THR A 383 -26.97 24.65 15.05
CA THR A 383 -25.68 25.20 15.46
C THR A 383 -25.31 24.74 16.88
N VAL A 384 -24.02 24.48 17.11
CA VAL A 384 -23.45 24.06 18.40
C VAL A 384 -22.52 25.15 18.93
N LEU A 385 -22.66 25.51 20.20
CA LEU A 385 -21.82 26.52 20.86
C LEU A 385 -20.52 25.88 21.36
N VAL A 386 -19.37 26.38 20.89
CA VAL A 386 -18.02 25.93 21.29
C VAL A 386 -17.16 27.16 21.55
N GLY A 387 -16.56 27.26 22.75
CA GLY A 387 -15.68 28.39 23.10
C GLY A 387 -16.33 29.78 23.02
N GLY A 388 -17.65 29.88 23.18
CA GLY A 388 -18.40 31.13 23.02
C GLY A 388 -18.79 31.47 21.56
N VAL A 389 -18.52 30.58 20.61
CA VAL A 389 -18.77 30.76 19.18
C VAL A 389 -19.66 29.63 18.64
N HIS A 390 -20.68 29.96 17.84
CA HIS A 390 -21.55 28.97 17.23
C HIS A 390 -20.92 28.38 15.95
N HIS A 391 -21.06 27.07 15.79
CA HIS A 391 -20.56 26.32 14.64
C HIS A 391 -21.65 25.38 14.09
N ALA A 392 -21.53 24.95 12.84
CA ALA A 392 -22.35 23.88 12.28
C ALA A 392 -21.50 22.91 11.47
N PHE A 393 -21.87 21.63 11.47
CA PHE A 393 -21.07 20.54 10.89
C PHE A 393 -21.95 19.59 10.07
N ALA A 394 -21.46 19.18 8.91
CA ALA A 394 -22.02 18.09 8.11
C ALA A 394 -20.87 17.25 7.54
N LEU A 395 -21.16 16.00 7.21
CA LEU A 395 -20.27 15.15 6.44
C LEU A 395 -20.73 15.14 4.99
N TYR A 396 -19.80 15.34 4.06
CA TYR A 396 -20.01 15.06 2.65
C TYR A 396 -19.27 13.76 2.31
N THR A 397 -19.98 12.76 1.82
CA THR A 397 -19.41 11.52 1.29
C THR A 397 -19.34 11.59 -0.22
N SER A 398 -18.23 11.12 -0.79
CA SER A 398 -17.99 11.04 -2.23
C SER A 398 -19.07 10.26 -3.00
N PRO A 399 -19.28 10.54 -4.29
CA PRO A 399 -20.06 9.66 -5.16
C PRO A 399 -19.39 8.29 -5.31
N PRO A 400 -20.16 7.20 -5.47
CA PRO A 400 -19.62 5.86 -5.70
C PRO A 400 -18.94 5.69 -7.06
N ASP A 401 -19.25 6.57 -8.02
CA ASP A 401 -18.73 6.49 -9.38
C ASP A 401 -18.38 7.88 -9.92
N PHE A 402 -17.22 7.97 -10.58
CA PHE A 402 -16.79 9.21 -11.22
C PHE A 402 -17.69 9.57 -12.41
N ASN A 403 -17.84 8.65 -13.36
CA ASN A 403 -18.61 8.91 -14.58
C ASN A 403 -20.11 8.69 -14.34
N THR A 404 -20.85 9.78 -14.27
CA THR A 404 -22.32 9.79 -14.18
C THR A 404 -22.99 10.06 -15.54
N GLY A 405 -22.23 9.93 -16.63
CA GLY A 405 -22.62 10.21 -18.01
C GLY A 405 -22.03 11.54 -18.51
N GLY A 406 -21.35 11.52 -19.66
CA GLY A 406 -20.75 12.70 -20.29
C GLY A 406 -19.37 13.09 -19.75
N PHE A 407 -18.82 12.32 -18.80
CA PHE A 407 -17.50 12.54 -18.20
C PHE A 407 -16.50 11.41 -18.53
N GLU A 408 -16.81 10.58 -19.53
CA GLU A 408 -16.03 9.38 -19.92
C GLU A 408 -14.55 9.69 -20.17
N ASN A 409 -14.27 10.87 -20.73
CA ASN A 409 -12.93 11.37 -21.09
C ASN A 409 -12.45 12.53 -20.18
N ALA A 410 -13.16 12.83 -19.09
CA ALA A 410 -12.75 13.86 -18.13
C ALA A 410 -11.86 13.27 -17.03
N ARG A 411 -10.88 14.05 -16.56
CA ARG A 411 -10.04 13.72 -15.38
C ARG A 411 -10.73 14.10 -14.06
N THR A 412 -11.43 15.24 -14.06
CA THR A 412 -12.13 15.83 -12.91
C THR A 412 -13.49 16.40 -13.33
N ARG A 413 -14.37 16.68 -12.36
CA ARG A 413 -15.63 17.44 -12.55
C ARG A 413 -16.02 18.14 -11.26
N SER A 414 -16.59 19.34 -11.31
CA SER A 414 -16.94 20.10 -10.09
C SER A 414 -18.21 19.61 -9.40
N VAL A 415 -18.28 19.80 -8.08
CA VAL A 415 -19.50 19.85 -7.28
C VAL A 415 -19.47 21.09 -6.40
N THR A 416 -20.60 21.81 -6.31
CA THR A 416 -20.77 22.93 -5.38
C THR A 416 -21.49 22.46 -4.14
N LEU A 417 -20.86 22.61 -2.97
CA LEU A 417 -21.52 22.50 -1.68
C LEU A 417 -21.98 23.90 -1.25
N SER A 418 -23.19 23.97 -0.71
CA SER A 418 -23.82 25.20 -0.24
C SER A 418 -24.27 25.04 1.21
N GLY A 419 -24.27 26.13 1.96
CA GLY A 419 -24.75 26.19 3.35
C GLY A 419 -25.62 27.42 3.53
N ALA A 420 -26.91 27.21 3.76
CA ALA A 420 -27.90 28.25 4.03
C ALA A 420 -28.14 28.35 5.54
N TYR A 421 -27.64 29.42 6.15
CA TYR A 421 -27.74 29.68 7.58
C TYR A 421 -29.02 30.44 7.91
N THR A 422 -29.82 29.87 8.81
CA THR A 422 -31.06 30.46 9.35
C THR A 422 -30.87 30.74 10.85
N PRO A 423 -30.55 31.99 11.25
CA PRO A 423 -30.41 32.35 12.65
C PRO A 423 -31.75 32.41 13.38
N GLU A 424 -31.73 32.20 14.70
CA GLU A 424 -32.82 32.58 15.60
C GLU A 424 -32.94 34.10 15.77
N SER A 425 -31.84 34.84 15.58
CA SER A 425 -31.76 36.29 15.67
C SER A 425 -30.73 36.86 14.69
N GLY A 426 -31.11 37.88 13.91
CA GLY A 426 -30.27 38.51 12.89
C GLY A 426 -30.68 38.14 11.46
N VAL A 427 -29.74 38.28 10.52
CA VAL A 427 -29.97 38.04 9.08
C VAL A 427 -29.27 36.75 8.65
N GLY A 428 -30.01 35.86 7.99
CA GLY A 428 -29.46 34.64 7.40
C GLY A 428 -28.69 34.89 6.11
N TYR A 429 -27.89 33.92 5.68
CA TYR A 429 -27.10 34.02 4.45
C TYR A 429 -26.85 32.63 3.85
N THR A 430 -26.52 32.58 2.56
CA THR A 430 -26.10 31.36 1.88
C THR A 430 -24.68 31.50 1.36
N SER A 431 -23.81 30.57 1.72
CA SER A 431 -22.41 30.51 1.29
C SER A 431 -22.14 29.22 0.52
N THR A 432 -21.09 29.20 -0.30
CA THR A 432 -20.74 28.07 -1.17
C THR A 432 -19.25 27.75 -1.11
N VAL A 433 -18.91 26.51 -1.41
CA VAL A 433 -17.55 26.03 -1.67
C VAL A 433 -17.62 25.03 -2.83
N GLU A 434 -16.65 25.07 -3.73
CA GLU A 434 -16.55 24.15 -4.85
C GLU A 434 -15.48 23.10 -4.56
N LEU A 435 -15.76 21.84 -4.89
CA LEU A 435 -14.81 20.74 -4.80
C LEU A 435 -14.68 20.08 -6.17
N SER A 436 -13.46 19.69 -6.53
CA SER A 436 -13.24 18.76 -7.64
C SER A 436 -13.63 17.35 -7.21
N ILE A 437 -14.51 16.68 -7.95
CA ILE A 437 -14.63 15.23 -7.92
C ILE A 437 -13.56 14.68 -8.88
N LEU A 438 -12.77 13.72 -8.42
CA LEU A 438 -11.71 13.05 -9.17
C LEU A 438 -12.03 11.57 -9.35
N ARG A 439 -11.41 10.93 -10.34
CA ARG A 439 -11.37 9.46 -10.42
C ARG A 439 -10.58 8.89 -9.24
N PRO A 440 -10.96 7.72 -8.69
CA PRO A 440 -10.05 6.94 -7.86
C PRO A 440 -8.71 6.73 -8.58
N PRO A 441 -7.58 6.73 -7.84
CA PRO A 441 -6.29 6.44 -8.45
C PRO A 441 -6.23 4.97 -8.88
N LEU A 442 -5.47 4.71 -9.93
CA LEU A 442 -5.41 3.39 -10.58
C LEU A 442 -4.14 2.65 -10.14
N VAL A 443 -4.30 1.48 -9.54
CA VAL A 443 -3.18 0.60 -9.17
C VAL A 443 -3.13 -0.59 -10.14
N LEU A 444 -2.01 -0.71 -10.85
CA LEU A 444 -1.75 -1.84 -11.74
C LEU A 444 -0.93 -2.91 -11.05
N VAL A 445 -1.29 -4.18 -11.21
CA VAL A 445 -0.54 -5.32 -10.65
C VAL A 445 -0.14 -6.24 -11.79
N HIS A 446 1.17 -6.43 -11.98
CA HIS A 446 1.67 -7.38 -12.97
C HIS A 446 1.60 -8.83 -12.45
N ASP A 447 2.12 -9.76 -13.25
CA ASP A 447 2.05 -11.21 -13.03
C ASP A 447 3.43 -11.81 -12.76
N VAL A 448 3.50 -13.13 -12.51
CA VAL A 448 4.76 -13.89 -12.47
C VAL A 448 5.57 -13.69 -13.74
N TRP A 449 6.90 -13.70 -13.61
CA TRP A 449 7.84 -13.56 -14.74
C TRP A 449 7.65 -12.27 -15.57
N SER A 450 7.03 -11.25 -14.96
CA SER A 450 6.67 -9.97 -15.58
C SER A 450 7.14 -8.79 -14.73
N SER A 451 6.82 -7.58 -15.16
CA SER A 451 7.10 -6.34 -14.42
C SER A 451 6.10 -5.24 -14.78
N CYS A 452 6.16 -4.12 -14.08
CA CYS A 452 5.36 -2.94 -14.41
C CYS A 452 5.58 -2.37 -15.83
N SER A 453 6.68 -2.71 -16.53
CA SER A 453 6.86 -2.28 -17.92
C SER A 453 5.92 -2.99 -18.90
N ALA A 454 5.33 -4.13 -18.51
CA ALA A 454 4.30 -4.80 -19.31
C ALA A 454 3.05 -3.92 -19.53
N TRP A 455 2.77 -2.95 -18.67
CA TRP A 455 1.64 -2.03 -18.82
C TRP A 455 1.95 -0.77 -19.64
N GLN A 456 3.21 -0.58 -20.05
CA GLN A 456 3.73 0.67 -20.66
C GLN A 456 3.83 0.62 -22.20
N GLY A 457 3.29 -0.42 -22.85
CA GLY A 457 3.17 -0.45 -24.31
C GLY A 457 2.29 0.70 -24.83
N THR A 458 2.41 1.03 -26.12
CA THR A 458 1.56 2.06 -26.78
C THR A 458 0.06 1.79 -26.65
N ASP A 459 -0.32 0.53 -26.42
CA ASP A 459 -1.69 0.10 -26.19
C ASP A 459 -1.99 -0.34 -24.75
N GLY A 460 -1.12 -0.01 -23.79
CA GLY A 460 -1.27 -0.36 -22.38
C GLY A 460 -1.96 0.73 -21.55
N ILE A 461 -2.76 0.33 -20.56
CA ILE A 461 -3.56 1.24 -19.72
C ILE A 461 -2.73 2.26 -18.93
N ALA A 462 -1.46 1.96 -18.59
CA ALA A 462 -0.61 2.88 -17.82
C ALA A 462 -0.26 4.18 -18.56
N THR A 463 -0.47 4.22 -19.88
CA THR A 463 -0.32 5.43 -20.70
C THR A 463 -1.56 6.33 -20.68
N SER A 464 -2.64 5.92 -20.02
CA SER A 464 -3.87 6.71 -19.96
C SER A 464 -3.72 7.93 -19.07
N GLU A 465 -3.83 9.10 -19.69
CA GLU A 465 -3.88 10.40 -19.01
C GLU A 465 -5.08 10.59 -18.07
N LEU A 466 -6.08 9.70 -18.09
CA LEU A 466 -7.29 9.84 -17.28
C LEU A 466 -7.08 9.53 -15.79
N PHE A 467 -6.06 8.74 -15.45
CA PHE A 467 -5.89 8.19 -14.09
C PHE A 467 -4.52 8.53 -13.52
N ASN A 468 -4.48 8.93 -12.24
CA ASN A 468 -3.23 8.93 -11.47
C ASN A 468 -2.83 7.47 -11.22
N THR A 469 -1.91 6.96 -12.03
CA THR A 469 -1.59 5.53 -12.10
C THR A 469 -0.32 5.20 -11.32
N THR A 470 -0.37 4.19 -10.47
CA THR A 470 0.80 3.54 -9.86
C THR A 470 0.84 2.06 -10.25
N CYS A 471 1.95 1.37 -9.96
CA CYS A 471 2.06 -0.06 -10.25
C CYS A 471 2.82 -0.80 -9.14
N ALA A 472 2.23 -1.91 -8.68
CA ALA A 472 2.81 -2.83 -7.72
C ALA A 472 3.91 -3.65 -8.40
N ASN A 473 5.17 -3.22 -8.26
CA ASN A 473 6.32 -3.84 -8.91
C ASN A 473 7.02 -4.84 -7.97
N TYR A 474 6.89 -6.12 -8.28
CA TYR A 474 7.58 -7.22 -7.59
C TYR A 474 8.43 -8.06 -8.56
N SER A 475 8.86 -7.47 -9.68
CA SER A 475 9.50 -8.16 -10.81
C SER A 475 10.73 -9.00 -10.43
N GLU A 476 11.58 -8.50 -9.54
CA GLU A 476 12.81 -9.19 -9.08
C GLU A 476 12.50 -10.48 -8.31
N THR A 477 11.35 -10.55 -7.64
CA THR A 477 10.89 -11.69 -6.84
C THR A 477 9.66 -12.38 -7.44
N SER A 478 9.30 -12.06 -8.68
CA SER A 478 8.11 -12.57 -9.39
C SER A 478 8.11 -14.08 -9.67
N SER A 479 9.25 -14.77 -9.49
CA SER A 479 9.35 -16.24 -9.50
C SER A 479 9.23 -16.88 -8.11
N ALA A 480 9.39 -16.09 -7.03
CA ALA A 480 9.31 -16.55 -5.65
C ALA A 480 7.85 -16.67 -5.19
N SER A 481 7.62 -17.35 -4.06
CA SER A 481 6.30 -17.47 -3.46
C SER A 481 5.62 -16.10 -3.28
N LEU A 482 4.31 -16.05 -3.48
CA LEU A 482 3.46 -14.90 -3.17
C LEU A 482 3.34 -14.66 -1.65
N ASN A 483 3.91 -15.56 -0.83
CA ASN A 483 4.13 -15.41 0.61
C ASN A 483 5.52 -14.85 0.97
N LEU A 484 6.41 -14.64 0.00
CA LEU A 484 7.61 -13.87 0.24
C LEU A 484 7.22 -12.43 0.59
N LYS A 485 7.74 -11.91 1.71
CA LYS A 485 7.42 -10.57 2.23
C LYS A 485 7.43 -9.48 1.15
N ALA A 486 8.45 -9.44 0.29
CA ALA A 486 8.55 -8.46 -0.80
C ALA A 486 7.45 -8.55 -1.87
N ASN A 487 6.89 -9.74 -2.13
CA ASN A 487 5.76 -9.92 -3.05
C ASN A 487 4.43 -9.53 -2.37
N ASP A 488 4.27 -9.92 -1.11
CA ASP A 488 3.08 -9.65 -0.29
C ASP A 488 2.90 -8.15 0.00
N GLU A 489 4.00 -7.45 0.21
CA GLU A 489 4.03 -6.00 0.49
C GLU A 489 3.86 -5.13 -0.76
N ALA A 490 4.17 -5.63 -1.96
CA ALA A 490 4.24 -4.82 -3.18
C ALA A 490 2.92 -4.13 -3.57
N LEU A 491 1.77 -4.78 -3.33
CA LEU A 491 0.46 -4.17 -3.58
C LEU A 491 0.13 -3.05 -2.56
N PRO A 492 0.13 -3.28 -1.24
CA PRO A 492 -0.16 -2.22 -0.28
C PRO A 492 0.89 -1.10 -0.27
N ASP A 493 2.14 -1.33 -0.68
CA ASP A 493 3.08 -0.24 -0.98
C ASP A 493 2.55 0.66 -2.13
N ALA A 494 2.12 0.06 -3.25
CA ALA A 494 1.62 0.81 -4.40
C ALA A 494 0.27 1.51 -4.13
N ILE A 495 -0.60 0.91 -3.33
CA ILE A 495 -1.85 1.53 -2.84
C ILE A 495 -1.52 2.72 -1.97
N GLN A 496 -0.68 2.56 -0.93
CA GLN A 496 -0.33 3.67 -0.05
C GLN A 496 0.39 4.79 -0.81
N ALA A 497 1.25 4.48 -1.78
CA ALA A 497 1.87 5.47 -2.66
C ALA A 497 0.83 6.27 -3.46
N ALA A 498 -0.18 5.59 -4.04
CA ALA A 498 -1.26 6.21 -4.79
C ALA A 498 -2.12 7.14 -3.92
N LEU A 499 -2.51 6.68 -2.73
CA LEU A 499 -3.29 7.45 -1.77
C LEU A 499 -2.50 8.66 -1.24
N THR A 500 -1.24 8.48 -0.86
CA THR A 500 -0.37 9.58 -0.40
C THR A 500 -0.24 10.65 -1.47
N LYS A 501 0.02 10.28 -2.73
CA LYS A 501 0.17 11.23 -3.84
C LYS A 501 -1.07 12.09 -4.06
N MET A 502 -2.26 11.50 -4.01
CA MET A 502 -3.52 12.27 -4.11
C MET A 502 -3.77 13.18 -2.90
N ARG A 503 -3.36 12.78 -1.70
CA ARG A 503 -3.46 13.60 -0.47
C ARG A 503 -2.44 14.75 -0.44
N GLN A 504 -1.24 14.57 -1.02
CA GLN A 504 -0.28 15.66 -1.26
C GLN A 504 -0.87 16.73 -2.18
N ASP A 505 -1.66 16.33 -3.18
CA ASP A 505 -2.45 17.25 -4.01
C ASP A 505 -3.70 17.82 -3.30
N GLN A 506 -3.86 17.60 -1.98
CA GLN A 506 -4.99 18.05 -1.15
C GLN A 506 -6.37 17.52 -1.59
N ASN A 507 -6.38 16.30 -2.12
CA ASN A 507 -7.61 15.56 -2.39
C ASN A 507 -7.83 14.52 -1.31
N ALA A 508 -9.01 14.51 -0.70
CA ALA A 508 -9.42 13.41 0.15
C ALA A 508 -9.65 12.16 -0.71
N VAL A 509 -9.11 11.03 -0.27
CA VAL A 509 -9.20 9.74 -0.96
C VAL A 509 -9.09 8.61 0.05
N THR A 510 -9.85 7.55 -0.17
CA THR A 510 -9.85 6.36 0.67
C THR A 510 -9.46 5.12 -0.11
N GLN A 511 -9.98 4.97 -1.33
CA GLN A 511 -9.81 3.74 -2.10
C GLN A 511 -9.20 3.96 -3.48
N VAL A 512 -8.57 2.89 -4.00
CA VAL A 512 -8.04 2.79 -5.36
C VAL A 512 -8.95 1.93 -6.24
N ASP A 513 -8.87 2.10 -7.56
CA ASP A 513 -9.31 1.06 -8.51
C ASP A 513 -8.12 0.15 -8.84
N VAL A 514 -8.27 -1.18 -8.78
CA VAL A 514 -7.19 -2.14 -9.10
C VAL A 514 -7.42 -2.84 -10.45
N VAL A 515 -6.38 -2.88 -11.29
CA VAL A 515 -6.33 -3.76 -12.48
C VAL A 515 -5.16 -4.72 -12.32
N ALA A 516 -5.45 -6.01 -12.25
CA ALA A 516 -4.45 -7.02 -11.88
C ALA A 516 -4.38 -8.16 -12.89
N HIS A 517 -3.16 -8.48 -13.37
CA HIS A 517 -2.92 -9.59 -14.29
C HIS A 517 -2.44 -10.85 -13.57
N GLY A 518 -2.93 -12.02 -13.99
CA GLY A 518 -2.44 -13.32 -13.52
C GLY A 518 -2.37 -13.40 -12.00
N ALA A 519 -1.20 -13.77 -11.45
CA ALA A 519 -0.93 -13.86 -10.02
C ALA A 519 -1.10 -12.53 -9.24
N GLY A 520 -1.03 -11.37 -9.92
CA GLY A 520 -1.31 -10.08 -9.29
C GLY A 520 -2.74 -9.99 -8.75
N GLY A 521 -3.70 -10.68 -9.38
CA GLY A 521 -5.06 -10.78 -8.87
C GLY A 521 -5.15 -11.63 -7.60
N LEU A 522 -4.28 -12.64 -7.44
CA LEU A 522 -4.18 -13.42 -6.20
C LEU A 522 -3.51 -12.64 -5.07
N LEU A 523 -2.46 -11.84 -5.36
CA LEU A 523 -1.91 -10.88 -4.40
C LEU A 523 -2.98 -9.89 -3.93
N THR A 524 -3.84 -9.41 -4.84
CA THR A 524 -4.95 -8.52 -4.50
C THR A 524 -5.94 -9.18 -3.54
N ARG A 525 -6.36 -10.42 -3.83
CA ARG A 525 -7.25 -11.18 -2.93
C ARG A 525 -6.60 -11.45 -1.56
N LYS A 526 -5.30 -11.76 -1.55
CA LYS A 526 -4.54 -12.01 -0.34
C LYS A 526 -4.43 -10.76 0.54
N TYR A 527 -4.20 -9.59 -0.06
CA TYR A 527 -4.17 -8.32 0.68
C TYR A 527 -5.53 -8.00 1.32
N ILE A 528 -6.63 -8.25 0.59
CA ILE A 528 -8.01 -8.07 1.10
C ILE A 528 -8.30 -8.99 2.31
N ASP A 529 -7.61 -10.14 2.43
CA ASP A 529 -7.72 -11.05 3.57
C ASP A 529 -6.94 -10.62 4.82
N TRP A 530 -6.08 -9.59 4.73
CA TRP A 530 -5.29 -9.08 5.87
C TRP A 530 -6.18 -8.52 6.98
N ALA A 531 -5.80 -8.73 8.23
CA ALA A 531 -6.58 -8.30 9.39
C ALA A 531 -6.77 -6.77 9.48
N ASN A 532 -5.81 -6.00 8.97
CA ASN A 532 -5.83 -4.54 8.92
C ASN A 532 -6.28 -3.98 7.56
N TYR A 533 -6.72 -4.81 6.60
CA TYR A 533 -7.27 -4.32 5.33
C TYR A 533 -8.44 -3.35 5.57
N ARG A 534 -9.34 -3.69 6.50
CA ARG A 534 -10.36 -2.77 7.01
C ARG A 534 -9.84 -2.12 8.29
N SER A 535 -9.59 -0.82 8.25
CA SER A 535 -9.00 -0.05 9.34
C SER A 535 -9.68 1.30 9.51
N SER A 536 -9.45 2.00 10.62
CA SER A 536 -10.03 3.33 10.83
C SER A 536 -9.62 4.33 9.75
N THR A 537 -8.38 4.24 9.25
CA THR A 537 -7.87 5.13 8.18
C THR A 537 -8.44 4.84 6.80
N ASN A 538 -9.31 3.83 6.67
CA ASN A 538 -10.19 3.63 5.51
C ASN A 538 -11.67 3.46 5.88
N PHE A 539 -12.10 4.09 6.99
CA PHE A 539 -13.49 4.08 7.47
C PHE A 539 -14.06 2.67 7.73
N MET A 540 -13.20 1.67 7.96
CA MET A 540 -13.50 0.23 8.02
C MET A 540 -14.00 -0.39 6.69
N GLU A 541 -13.90 0.33 5.58
CA GLU A 541 -14.40 -0.13 4.28
C GLU A 541 -13.36 -0.83 3.41
N GLY A 542 -12.07 -0.76 3.78
CA GLY A 542 -10.96 -1.17 2.93
C GLY A 542 -10.56 -0.08 1.95
N ASP A 543 -9.42 -0.27 1.27
CA ASP A 543 -8.82 0.73 0.37
C ASP A 543 -8.87 0.33 -1.12
N ILE A 544 -9.69 -0.65 -1.49
CA ILE A 544 -9.96 -1.03 -2.89
C ILE A 544 -11.45 -0.88 -3.21
N ASN A 545 -11.77 -0.02 -4.18
CA ASN A 545 -13.11 0.27 -4.69
C ASN A 545 -13.61 -0.84 -5.62
N ARG A 546 -12.77 -1.27 -6.56
CA ARG A 546 -13.06 -2.35 -7.51
C ARG A 546 -11.80 -3.10 -7.94
N LEU A 547 -11.97 -4.35 -8.36
CA LEU A 547 -10.95 -5.18 -8.98
C LEU A 547 -11.36 -5.56 -10.41
N ILE A 548 -10.51 -5.25 -11.39
CA ILE A 548 -10.59 -5.81 -12.75
C ILE A 548 -9.48 -6.84 -12.86
N SER A 549 -9.84 -8.12 -12.77
CA SER A 549 -8.89 -9.22 -12.95
C SER A 549 -8.73 -9.56 -14.43
N LEU A 550 -7.48 -9.82 -14.83
CA LEU A 550 -7.07 -10.05 -16.21
C LEU A 550 -6.33 -11.39 -16.26
N ASN A 551 -7.00 -12.42 -16.77
CA ASN A 551 -6.53 -13.82 -16.81
C ASN A 551 -6.05 -14.40 -15.45
N THR A 552 -6.46 -13.85 -14.31
CA THR A 552 -6.05 -14.35 -12.98
C THR A 552 -6.53 -15.77 -12.74
N PRO A 553 -5.65 -16.75 -12.46
CA PRO A 553 -6.05 -18.12 -12.11
C PRO A 553 -6.56 -18.17 -10.66
N HIS A 554 -7.81 -17.76 -10.44
CA HIS A 554 -8.46 -17.61 -9.12
C HIS A 554 -8.58 -18.92 -8.33
N GLU A 555 -8.64 -20.06 -9.03
CA GLU A 555 -8.66 -21.41 -8.47
C GLU A 555 -7.29 -22.13 -8.57
N GLY A 556 -6.23 -21.41 -8.99
CA GLY A 556 -4.97 -21.97 -9.44
C GLY A 556 -5.05 -22.54 -10.87
N THR A 557 -3.92 -22.94 -11.43
CA THR A 557 -3.84 -23.48 -12.81
C THR A 557 -3.24 -24.89 -12.87
N ARG A 558 -3.78 -25.70 -13.79
CA ARG A 558 -3.22 -27.02 -14.15
C ARG A 558 -1.78 -26.93 -14.65
N MET A 559 -1.42 -25.85 -15.35
CA MET A 559 -0.06 -25.61 -15.83
C MET A 559 0.94 -25.60 -14.67
N ALA A 560 0.68 -24.81 -13.62
CA ALA A 560 1.54 -24.75 -12.44
C ALA A 560 1.61 -26.11 -11.71
N THR A 561 0.48 -26.82 -11.63
CA THR A 561 0.40 -28.16 -11.03
C THR A 561 1.35 -29.16 -11.70
N GLU A 562 1.38 -29.18 -13.03
CA GLU A 562 2.24 -30.09 -13.80
C GLU A 562 3.69 -29.60 -13.94
N LEU A 563 3.95 -28.28 -13.88
CA LEU A 563 5.30 -27.72 -13.76
C LEU A 563 5.96 -28.11 -12.44
N VAL A 564 5.23 -28.04 -11.31
CA VAL A 564 5.70 -28.51 -9.99
C VAL A 564 6.00 -30.01 -10.05
N ARG A 565 5.09 -30.82 -10.61
CA ARG A 565 5.28 -32.27 -10.78
C ARG A 565 6.53 -32.60 -11.61
N MET A 566 6.80 -31.87 -12.69
CA MET A 566 8.03 -32.03 -13.49
C MET A 566 9.27 -31.68 -12.66
N ARG A 567 9.30 -30.50 -12.03
CA ARG A 567 10.42 -30.02 -11.22
C ARG A 567 10.80 -31.02 -10.13
N ASP A 568 9.83 -31.45 -9.33
CA ASP A 568 10.07 -32.29 -8.15
C ASP A 568 10.63 -33.67 -8.54
N ILE A 569 10.22 -34.21 -9.68
CA ILE A 569 10.75 -35.47 -10.23
C ILE A 569 12.18 -35.26 -10.74
N LEU A 570 12.46 -34.20 -11.52
CA LEU A 570 13.81 -33.92 -12.01
C LEU A 570 14.80 -33.62 -10.87
N LYS A 571 14.36 -32.98 -9.78
CA LYS A 571 15.18 -32.73 -8.57
C LYS A 571 15.52 -34.01 -7.80
N ALA A 572 14.73 -35.07 -7.95
CA ALA A 572 15.00 -36.37 -7.35
C ALA A 572 15.99 -37.24 -8.17
N GLU A 573 16.38 -36.82 -9.38
CA GLU A 573 17.25 -37.58 -10.26
C GLU A 573 18.74 -37.27 -10.06
N THR A 574 19.54 -38.32 -9.88
CA THR A 574 20.99 -38.24 -9.65
C THR A 574 21.81 -37.76 -10.86
N SER A 575 21.22 -37.75 -12.06
CA SER A 575 21.87 -37.36 -13.32
C SER A 575 21.93 -35.83 -13.57
N GLY A 576 21.44 -35.01 -12.63
CA GLY A 576 21.47 -33.55 -12.73
C GLY A 576 20.65 -32.87 -13.85
N PRO A 577 19.56 -33.44 -14.41
CA PRO A 577 18.81 -32.80 -15.49
C PRO A 577 18.13 -31.51 -15.04
N TRP A 578 17.79 -31.39 -13.75
CA TRP A 578 17.20 -30.18 -13.17
C TRP A 578 18.09 -28.95 -13.37
N GLU A 579 19.40 -29.08 -13.17
CA GLU A 579 20.35 -27.97 -13.30
C GLU A 579 20.36 -27.40 -14.73
N LEU A 580 20.27 -28.27 -15.74
CA LEU A 580 20.23 -27.87 -17.16
C LEU A 580 18.90 -27.17 -17.50
N VAL A 581 17.77 -27.67 -16.99
CA VAL A 581 16.45 -27.05 -17.17
C VAL A 581 16.41 -25.68 -16.48
N ARG A 582 16.88 -25.58 -15.23
CA ARG A 582 16.98 -24.33 -14.48
C ARG A 582 17.87 -23.31 -15.21
N ASP A 583 19.07 -23.70 -15.64
CA ASP A 583 19.99 -22.83 -16.38
C ASP A 583 19.38 -22.31 -17.69
N ALA A 584 18.63 -23.16 -18.41
CA ALA A 584 17.97 -22.78 -19.66
C ALA A 584 16.84 -21.74 -19.47
N LEU A 585 16.20 -21.71 -18.30
CA LEU A 585 15.10 -20.77 -17.98
C LEU A 585 15.60 -19.50 -17.29
N ALA A 586 16.54 -19.63 -16.35
CA ALA A 586 17.02 -18.53 -15.53
C ALA A 586 17.93 -17.57 -16.32
N ILE A 587 18.93 -18.10 -17.03
CA ILE A 587 20.04 -17.32 -17.60
C ILE A 587 19.58 -16.33 -18.70
N PRO A 588 18.65 -16.65 -19.62
CA PRO A 588 18.25 -15.73 -20.69
C PRO A 588 16.92 -15.01 -20.46
N HIS A 589 16.09 -15.45 -19.50
CA HIS A 589 14.67 -15.10 -19.43
C HIS A 589 14.12 -14.75 -18.02
N LYS A 590 14.93 -14.78 -16.96
CA LYS A 590 14.51 -14.51 -15.56
C LYS A 590 13.35 -15.39 -15.05
N ILE A 591 13.10 -16.56 -15.66
CA ILE A 591 12.11 -17.52 -15.19
C ILE A 591 12.79 -18.48 -14.20
N SER A 592 12.33 -18.51 -12.96
CA SER A 592 12.62 -19.63 -12.05
C SER A 592 11.35 -20.38 -11.65
N LEU A 593 11.50 -21.69 -11.47
CA LEU A 593 10.49 -22.61 -10.95
C LEU A 593 10.87 -23.15 -9.55
N ASP A 594 12.04 -22.77 -9.05
CA ASP A 594 12.65 -23.26 -7.82
C ASP A 594 13.38 -22.07 -7.16
N VAL A 595 12.89 -21.67 -6.00
CA VAL A 595 13.38 -20.49 -5.27
C VAL A 595 13.40 -20.82 -3.79
N ASP A 596 14.48 -20.43 -3.10
CA ASP A 596 14.61 -20.65 -1.67
C ASP A 596 13.46 -19.96 -0.91
N GLY A 597 12.78 -20.71 -0.05
CA GLY A 597 11.54 -20.26 0.61
C GLY A 597 10.24 -20.53 -0.16
N GLY A 598 10.31 -21.12 -1.36
CA GLY A 598 9.16 -21.50 -2.19
C GLY A 598 9.02 -20.64 -3.45
N SER A 599 8.44 -21.21 -4.52
CA SER A 599 8.29 -20.53 -5.81
C SER A 599 6.82 -20.17 -6.12
N ALA A 600 6.61 -19.21 -7.02
CA ALA A 600 5.26 -18.78 -7.40
C ALA A 600 4.41 -19.91 -7.98
N ILE A 601 5.03 -20.88 -8.69
CA ILE A 601 4.29 -22.03 -9.25
C ILE A 601 3.79 -23.00 -8.17
N ASP A 602 4.39 -23.02 -6.97
CA ASP A 602 3.87 -23.79 -5.84
C ASP A 602 2.57 -23.19 -5.31
N ASP A 603 2.48 -21.85 -5.30
CA ASP A 603 1.29 -21.11 -4.90
C ASP A 603 0.20 -21.15 -5.99
N LEU A 604 0.57 -21.09 -7.28
CA LEU A 604 -0.36 -21.15 -8.41
C LEU A 604 -0.94 -22.54 -8.69
N LYS A 605 -0.42 -23.59 -8.05
CA LYS A 605 -0.94 -24.95 -8.17
C LYS A 605 -2.41 -25.05 -7.72
N VAL A 606 -3.22 -25.83 -8.43
CA VAL A 606 -4.62 -26.09 -8.04
C VAL A 606 -4.65 -26.76 -6.66
N GLY A 607 -5.38 -26.16 -5.72
CA GLY A 607 -5.42 -26.62 -4.34
C GLY A 607 -4.10 -26.46 -3.57
N SER A 608 -3.26 -25.49 -3.93
CA SER A 608 -2.13 -25.06 -3.10
C SER A 608 -2.60 -24.55 -1.73
N ALA A 609 -1.67 -24.41 -0.78
CA ALA A 609 -1.97 -23.80 0.51
C ALA A 609 -2.47 -22.36 0.35
N LEU A 610 -1.87 -21.57 -0.55
CA LEU A 610 -2.30 -20.20 -0.82
C LEU A 610 -3.73 -20.15 -1.37
N ILE A 611 -4.02 -20.88 -2.45
CA ILE A 611 -5.36 -20.88 -3.09
C ILE A 611 -6.44 -21.36 -2.11
N ASN A 612 -6.18 -22.40 -1.32
CA ASN A 612 -7.16 -22.93 -0.37
C ASN A 612 -7.41 -22.00 0.83
N ASN A 613 -6.42 -21.18 1.22
CA ASN A 613 -6.51 -20.27 2.37
C ASN A 613 -7.15 -18.92 2.03
N LEU A 614 -7.23 -18.53 0.75
CA LEU A 614 -7.94 -17.33 0.31
C LEU A 614 -9.41 -17.36 0.77
N ARG A 615 -9.86 -16.27 1.38
CA ARG A 615 -11.24 -16.13 1.88
C ARG A 615 -12.14 -15.61 0.75
N GLN A 616 -13.35 -15.18 1.15
CA GLN A 616 -14.26 -14.53 0.22
C GLN A 616 -13.74 -13.12 0.02
N THR A 617 -13.54 -12.71 -1.22
CA THR A 617 -12.99 -11.40 -1.54
C THR A 617 -14.15 -10.42 -1.70
N ASP A 618 -14.46 -9.68 -0.63
CA ASP A 618 -15.60 -8.75 -0.57
C ASP A 618 -15.26 -7.38 -1.21
N VAL A 619 -14.91 -7.43 -2.51
CA VAL A 619 -14.63 -6.28 -3.37
C VAL A 619 -15.32 -6.48 -4.73
N PRO A 620 -16.03 -5.47 -5.27
CA PRO A 620 -16.64 -5.50 -6.59
C PRO A 620 -15.65 -5.91 -7.70
N THR A 621 -15.91 -7.03 -8.38
CA THR A 621 -14.95 -7.65 -9.30
C THR A 621 -15.51 -7.87 -10.71
N HIS A 622 -14.71 -7.54 -11.73
CA HIS A 622 -14.91 -7.97 -13.12
C HIS A 622 -13.80 -8.95 -13.55
N PHE A 623 -14.15 -9.93 -14.38
CA PHE A 623 -13.23 -10.94 -14.89
C PHE A 623 -13.04 -10.75 -16.40
N ILE A 624 -11.86 -10.32 -16.83
CA ILE A 624 -11.46 -10.39 -18.23
C ILE A 624 -10.69 -11.70 -18.41
N THR A 625 -11.23 -12.62 -19.21
CA THR A 625 -10.74 -14.01 -19.28
C THR A 625 -10.35 -14.40 -20.70
N GLY A 626 -9.17 -14.98 -20.87
CA GLY A 626 -8.73 -15.54 -22.13
C GLY A 626 -9.37 -16.91 -22.42
N GLN A 627 -9.67 -17.18 -23.69
CA GLN A 627 -10.24 -18.45 -24.14
C GLN A 627 -9.90 -18.72 -25.62
N GLY A 628 -10.25 -19.90 -26.12
CA GLY A 628 -10.26 -20.19 -27.55
C GLY A 628 -8.92 -20.66 -28.13
N ALA A 629 -7.91 -20.96 -27.29
CA ALA A 629 -6.66 -21.54 -27.76
C ALA A 629 -6.79 -23.02 -28.18
N GLN A 630 -7.81 -23.74 -27.69
CA GLN A 630 -7.94 -25.19 -27.87
C GLN A 630 -7.99 -25.69 -29.33
N PRO A 631 -8.57 -25.02 -30.34
CA PRO A 631 -8.60 -25.53 -31.71
C PRO A 631 -7.37 -25.11 -32.54
N LEU A 632 -6.43 -24.35 -31.96
CA LEU A 632 -5.33 -23.73 -32.70
C LEU A 632 -4.15 -24.71 -32.91
N PRO A 633 -3.54 -24.78 -34.10
CA PRO A 633 -2.39 -25.67 -34.35
C PRO A 633 -1.15 -25.32 -33.51
N ARG A 634 -0.50 -26.33 -32.91
CA ARG A 634 0.68 -26.18 -32.01
C ARG A 634 1.72 -25.20 -32.53
N THR A 635 2.17 -25.34 -33.78
CA THR A 635 3.22 -24.50 -34.37
C THR A 635 2.84 -23.02 -34.44
N SER A 636 1.60 -22.71 -34.80
CA SER A 636 1.11 -21.33 -34.89
C SER A 636 0.86 -20.73 -33.51
N THR A 637 0.35 -21.52 -32.57
CA THR A 637 0.11 -21.12 -31.18
C THR A 637 1.42 -20.86 -30.43
N LEU A 638 2.41 -21.75 -30.58
CA LEU A 638 3.74 -21.60 -29.99
C LEU A 638 4.41 -20.30 -30.44
N ALA A 639 4.17 -19.87 -31.68
CA ALA A 639 4.70 -18.62 -32.22
C ALA A 639 4.02 -17.33 -31.67
N LEU A 640 2.96 -17.45 -30.86
CA LEU A 640 2.38 -16.32 -30.13
C LEU A 640 3.13 -16.02 -28.83
N LEU A 641 3.61 -17.05 -28.13
CA LEU A 641 4.16 -16.96 -26.78
C LEU A 641 5.48 -16.15 -26.69
N PRO A 642 5.82 -15.56 -25.53
CA PRO A 642 7.14 -14.99 -25.28
C PRO A 642 8.24 -16.06 -25.32
N ASP A 643 9.44 -15.68 -25.71
CA ASP A 643 10.57 -16.59 -25.96
C ASP A 643 10.91 -17.49 -24.76
N GLY A 644 10.94 -16.96 -23.55
CA GLY A 644 11.14 -17.75 -22.33
C GLY A 644 10.03 -18.76 -22.06
N ILE A 645 8.78 -18.45 -22.41
CA ILE A 645 7.65 -19.38 -22.29
C ILE A 645 7.70 -20.45 -23.40
N ARG A 646 8.17 -20.10 -24.61
CA ARG A 646 8.45 -21.08 -25.68
C ARG A 646 9.50 -22.10 -25.21
N VAL A 647 10.56 -21.64 -24.54
CA VAL A 647 11.57 -22.51 -23.93
C VAL A 647 10.96 -23.35 -22.81
N LEU A 648 10.22 -22.74 -21.87
CA LEU A 648 9.53 -23.46 -20.77
C LEU A 648 8.65 -24.60 -21.27
N TYR A 649 7.86 -24.35 -22.32
CA TYR A 649 6.96 -25.35 -22.88
C TYR A 649 7.75 -26.47 -23.57
N GLN A 650 8.84 -26.15 -24.28
CA GLN A 650 9.73 -27.17 -24.85
C GLN A 650 10.43 -28.01 -23.77
N GLN A 651 10.81 -27.43 -22.63
CA GLN A 651 11.34 -28.20 -21.48
C GLN A 651 10.27 -29.15 -20.93
N MET A 652 9.05 -28.65 -20.75
CA MET A 652 7.92 -29.43 -20.25
C MET A 652 7.51 -30.55 -21.20
N GLU A 653 7.36 -30.27 -22.50
CA GLU A 653 7.16 -31.29 -23.54
C GLU A 653 8.28 -32.35 -23.54
N THR A 654 9.52 -32.00 -23.21
CA THR A 654 10.67 -32.93 -23.17
C THR A 654 10.71 -33.79 -21.90
N TYR A 655 10.49 -33.19 -20.73
CA TYR A 655 10.81 -33.78 -19.42
C TYR A 655 9.62 -34.16 -18.56
N HIS A 656 8.41 -33.71 -18.87
CA HIS A 656 7.22 -34.05 -18.09
C HIS A 656 7.00 -35.58 -18.05
N PRO A 657 6.59 -36.16 -16.90
CA PRO A 657 6.49 -37.62 -16.75
C PRO A 657 5.59 -38.30 -17.79
N ASP A 658 4.55 -37.60 -18.28
CA ASP A 658 3.60 -38.16 -19.22
C ASP A 658 4.01 -37.94 -20.69
N SER A 659 5.11 -37.22 -20.96
CA SER A 659 5.68 -37.02 -22.30
C SER A 659 7.05 -37.70 -22.49
N ARG A 660 7.85 -37.79 -21.43
CA ARG A 660 9.22 -38.32 -21.44
C ARG A 660 9.30 -39.73 -22.02
N GLY A 661 10.32 -39.97 -22.85
CA GLY A 661 10.53 -41.26 -23.53
C GLY A 661 9.60 -41.55 -24.72
N LYS A 662 8.56 -40.73 -24.96
CA LYS A 662 7.75 -40.81 -26.20
C LYS A 662 8.48 -40.17 -27.38
N THR A 663 7.98 -40.35 -28.62
CA THR A 663 8.51 -39.65 -29.80
C THR A 663 8.19 -38.15 -29.76
N LEU A 664 8.93 -37.34 -30.53
CA LEU A 664 8.71 -35.89 -30.61
C LEU A 664 7.25 -35.53 -30.91
N GLN A 665 6.60 -36.20 -31.88
CA GLN A 665 5.19 -35.91 -32.24
C GLN A 665 4.18 -36.24 -31.13
N LEU A 666 4.56 -37.05 -30.14
CA LEU A 666 3.73 -37.34 -28.96
C LEU A 666 4.05 -36.40 -27.80
N ARG A 667 5.30 -35.95 -27.65
CA ARG A 667 5.72 -34.93 -26.68
C ARG A 667 5.03 -33.59 -26.94
N GLN A 668 4.98 -33.18 -28.20
CA GLN A 668 4.37 -31.92 -28.67
C GLN A 668 2.86 -31.78 -28.41
N LYS A 669 2.19 -32.86 -28.01
CA LYS A 669 0.77 -32.88 -27.64
C LYS A 669 0.53 -32.60 -26.16
N LEU A 670 1.57 -32.37 -25.36
CA LEU A 670 1.40 -32.19 -23.93
C LEU A 670 0.54 -30.96 -23.61
N ILE A 671 0.87 -29.82 -24.23
CA ILE A 671 0.33 -28.50 -23.86
C ILE A 671 -0.50 -27.87 -24.97
N LEU A 672 0.02 -27.86 -26.20
CA LEU A 672 -0.51 -27.07 -27.31
C LEU A 672 -1.11 -27.95 -28.40
N GLY A 673 -2.13 -27.44 -29.08
CA GLY A 673 -2.81 -28.13 -30.18
C GLY A 673 -4.20 -28.68 -29.81
N PRO A 674 -5.01 -29.06 -30.81
CA PRO A 674 -6.36 -29.60 -30.62
C PRO A 674 -6.40 -31.00 -29.97
N ASP A 675 -5.25 -31.61 -29.78
CA ASP A 675 -5.03 -32.87 -29.08
C ASP A 675 -4.15 -32.70 -27.82
N SER A 676 -4.15 -31.49 -27.23
CA SER A 676 -3.52 -31.17 -25.94
C SER A 676 -3.96 -32.15 -24.84
N THR A 677 -3.01 -32.82 -24.19
CA THR A 677 -3.32 -33.73 -23.06
C THR A 677 -3.49 -33.01 -21.72
N LEU A 678 -3.00 -31.78 -21.59
CA LEU A 678 -3.11 -30.96 -20.38
C LEU A 678 -4.47 -30.22 -20.29
N PHE A 679 -4.89 -29.63 -21.42
CA PHE A 679 -6.14 -28.85 -21.49
C PHE A 679 -7.31 -29.61 -22.15
N CYS A 680 -7.03 -30.70 -22.89
CA CYS A 680 -8.04 -31.49 -23.59
C CYS A 680 -8.93 -30.61 -24.48
N ASN A 681 -10.24 -30.59 -24.23
CA ASN A 681 -11.20 -29.74 -24.94
C ASN A 681 -11.61 -28.50 -24.14
N ASP A 682 -11.02 -28.25 -22.96
CA ASP A 682 -11.38 -27.10 -22.14
C ASP A 682 -10.92 -25.80 -22.83
N PRO A 683 -11.77 -24.75 -22.89
CA PRO A 683 -11.32 -23.43 -23.29
C PRO A 683 -10.23 -22.93 -22.34
N HIS A 684 -9.17 -22.36 -22.91
CA HIS A 684 -8.00 -21.85 -22.18
C HIS A 684 -7.32 -20.72 -22.96
N ASP A 685 -6.46 -19.96 -22.28
CA ASP A 685 -5.69 -18.83 -22.82
C ASP A 685 -4.23 -19.16 -23.18
N ILE A 686 -3.96 -20.48 -23.28
CA ILE A 686 -2.65 -21.15 -23.36
C ILE A 686 -2.02 -21.48 -21.98
N PHE A 687 -2.27 -20.72 -20.91
CA PHE A 687 -1.65 -20.94 -19.59
C PHE A 687 -2.65 -21.36 -18.48
N ALA A 688 -3.86 -20.80 -18.47
CA ALA A 688 -4.93 -21.10 -17.53
C ALA A 688 -6.22 -21.47 -18.28
N GLY A 689 -6.98 -22.43 -17.74
CA GLY A 689 -8.31 -22.75 -18.24
C GLY A 689 -9.28 -21.60 -17.99
N THR A 690 -10.22 -21.34 -18.90
CA THR A 690 -11.15 -20.20 -18.77
C THR A 690 -12.03 -20.28 -17.51
N ALA A 691 -12.36 -21.48 -17.04
CA ALA A 691 -13.07 -21.67 -15.77
C ALA A 691 -12.21 -21.29 -14.54
N GLU A 692 -10.91 -21.56 -14.59
CA GLU A 692 -9.91 -21.20 -13.55
C GLU A 692 -9.71 -19.67 -13.45
N GLN A 693 -10.25 -18.91 -14.41
CA GLN A 693 -10.16 -17.45 -14.47
C GLN A 693 -11.45 -16.74 -14.05
N GLN A 694 -12.55 -17.46 -13.82
CA GLN A 694 -13.86 -16.87 -13.55
C GLN A 694 -14.14 -16.67 -12.06
N GLY A 695 -13.26 -17.13 -11.15
CA GLY A 695 -13.43 -16.93 -9.72
C GLY A 695 -14.75 -17.54 -9.20
N GLY A 696 -15.16 -18.69 -9.74
CA GLY A 696 -16.46 -19.30 -9.49
C GLY A 696 -17.69 -18.57 -10.05
N THR A 697 -17.52 -17.49 -10.81
CA THR A 697 -18.62 -16.78 -11.47
C THR A 697 -19.21 -17.60 -12.61
N VAL A 698 -20.55 -17.62 -12.72
CA VAL A 698 -21.25 -18.38 -13.76
C VAL A 698 -20.89 -17.85 -15.15
N THR A 699 -20.40 -18.73 -16.03
CA THR A 699 -20.08 -18.42 -17.42
C THR A 699 -21.27 -17.78 -18.14
N GLY A 700 -21.04 -16.66 -18.83
CA GLY A 700 -22.09 -15.85 -19.46
C GLY A 700 -22.66 -14.73 -18.59
N SER A 701 -22.20 -14.58 -17.34
CA SER A 701 -22.42 -13.38 -16.53
C SER A 701 -21.93 -12.11 -17.23
N GLN A 702 -22.62 -10.99 -17.04
CA GLN A 702 -22.17 -9.66 -17.54
C GLN A 702 -20.88 -9.17 -16.86
N ALA A 703 -20.53 -9.75 -15.70
CA ALA A 703 -19.27 -9.50 -15.01
C ALA A 703 -18.06 -10.27 -15.59
N ILE A 704 -18.25 -11.01 -16.70
CA ILE A 704 -17.18 -11.70 -17.43
C ILE A 704 -17.07 -11.10 -18.83
N THR A 705 -15.87 -10.68 -19.25
CA THR A 705 -15.57 -10.37 -20.65
C THR A 705 -14.57 -11.38 -21.23
N PRO A 706 -15.01 -12.29 -22.11
CA PRO A 706 -14.11 -13.23 -22.74
C PRO A 706 -13.33 -12.58 -23.90
N PHE A 707 -12.02 -12.80 -23.95
CA PHE A 707 -11.18 -12.50 -25.12
C PHE A 707 -10.70 -13.80 -25.77
N THR A 708 -10.72 -13.83 -27.11
CA THR A 708 -10.29 -15.00 -27.86
C THR A 708 -8.82 -14.89 -28.24
N VAL A 709 -8.02 -15.90 -27.89
CA VAL A 709 -6.65 -16.08 -28.38
C VAL A 709 -6.70 -16.24 -29.90
N ALA A 710 -6.09 -15.31 -30.63
CA ALA A 710 -6.20 -15.22 -32.08
C ALA A 710 -4.84 -15.20 -32.76
N LEU A 711 -4.60 -16.11 -33.71
CA LEU A 711 -3.34 -16.17 -34.48
C LEU A 711 -3.02 -14.87 -35.23
N ALA A 712 -4.05 -14.08 -35.57
CA ALA A 712 -3.91 -12.78 -36.22
C ALA A 712 -3.51 -11.64 -35.25
N ASN A 713 -3.70 -11.80 -33.94
CA ASN A 713 -3.36 -10.80 -32.93
C ASN A 713 -2.48 -11.41 -31.83
N ARG A 714 -1.17 -11.18 -31.94
CA ARG A 714 -0.14 -11.74 -31.04
C ARG A 714 -0.23 -11.27 -29.58
N ASN A 715 -1.05 -10.27 -29.27
CA ASN A 715 -1.21 -9.73 -27.91
C ASN A 715 -2.51 -10.25 -27.25
N THR A 716 -3.03 -11.41 -27.67
CA THR A 716 -4.26 -12.02 -27.09
C THR A 716 -3.99 -13.27 -26.26
N GLU A 717 -2.73 -13.71 -26.19
CA GLU A 717 -2.28 -14.79 -25.31
C GLU A 717 -1.96 -14.27 -23.90
N HIS A 718 -2.02 -15.17 -22.91
CA HIS A 718 -1.90 -14.87 -21.49
C HIS A 718 -0.84 -13.80 -21.14
N PHE A 719 0.39 -13.94 -21.62
CA PHE A 719 1.52 -13.13 -21.18
C PHE A 719 1.65 -11.75 -21.87
N LYS A 720 0.71 -11.37 -22.75
CA LYS A 720 0.74 -10.10 -23.53
C LYS A 720 -0.56 -9.30 -23.54
N VAL A 721 -1.59 -9.72 -22.82
CA VAL A 721 -2.89 -9.02 -22.79
C VAL A 721 -2.80 -7.58 -22.27
N GLN A 722 -1.78 -7.24 -21.49
CA GLN A 722 -1.52 -5.90 -20.93
C GLN A 722 -1.23 -4.84 -22.02
N ILE A 723 -0.74 -5.26 -23.18
CA ILE A 723 -0.39 -4.41 -24.34
C ILE A 723 -1.37 -4.62 -25.51
N ASN A 724 -2.62 -4.93 -25.21
CA ASN A 724 -3.66 -5.17 -26.21
C ASN A 724 -4.71 -4.05 -26.18
N ALA A 725 -4.84 -3.34 -27.31
CA ALA A 725 -5.80 -2.24 -27.46
C ALA A 725 -7.24 -2.64 -27.04
N GLY A 726 -7.72 -3.82 -27.44
CA GLY A 726 -9.06 -4.29 -27.08
C GLY A 726 -9.24 -4.54 -25.58
N HIS A 727 -8.19 -5.01 -24.88
CA HIS A 727 -8.23 -5.19 -23.42
C HIS A 727 -8.15 -3.83 -22.72
N ARG A 728 -7.26 -2.91 -23.16
CA ARG A 728 -7.19 -1.52 -22.67
C ARG A 728 -8.53 -0.81 -22.81
N ASP A 729 -9.15 -0.87 -23.98
CA ASP A 729 -10.41 -0.17 -24.26
C ASP A 729 -11.56 -0.74 -23.41
N ARG A 730 -11.54 -2.06 -23.14
CA ARG A 730 -12.48 -2.68 -22.19
C ARG A 730 -12.21 -2.27 -20.74
N ILE A 731 -10.94 -2.20 -20.31
CA ILE A 731 -10.56 -1.71 -18.97
C ILE A 731 -11.04 -0.26 -18.80
N LEU A 732 -10.81 0.62 -19.78
CA LEU A 732 -11.31 1.99 -19.80
C LEU A 732 -12.85 2.07 -19.72
N GLN A 733 -13.56 1.16 -20.37
CA GLN A 733 -15.02 1.08 -20.27
C GLN A 733 -15.46 0.65 -18.85
N LEU A 734 -14.78 -0.32 -18.23
CA LEU A 734 -15.09 -0.81 -16.89
C LEU A 734 -14.79 0.22 -15.79
N LEU A 735 -13.69 0.97 -15.92
CA LEU A 735 -13.35 2.10 -15.04
C LEU A 735 -14.28 3.32 -15.22
N ASN A 736 -15.06 3.35 -16.31
CA ASN A 736 -16.13 4.32 -16.55
C ASN A 736 -17.54 3.77 -16.27
N SER A 737 -17.65 2.53 -15.78
CA SER A 737 -18.93 1.86 -15.51
C SER A 737 -19.29 1.90 -14.01
N PRO A 738 -20.58 1.89 -13.64
CA PRO A 738 -20.98 1.88 -12.23
C PRO A 738 -20.47 0.67 -11.46
N VAL A 739 -19.83 0.89 -10.31
CA VAL A 739 -19.24 -0.18 -9.47
C VAL A 739 -20.31 -1.11 -8.88
N GLY A 740 -21.47 -0.57 -8.51
CA GLY A 740 -22.65 -1.35 -8.10
C GLY A 740 -23.48 -1.90 -9.26
N GLY A 741 -22.99 -1.80 -10.51
CA GLY A 741 -23.69 -2.25 -11.71
C GLY A 741 -23.51 -3.75 -12.01
N PRO A 742 -24.29 -4.31 -12.95
CA PRO A 742 -24.25 -5.75 -13.29
C PRO A 742 -22.94 -6.20 -13.97
N LEU A 743 -22.05 -5.26 -14.29
CA LEU A 743 -20.70 -5.54 -14.77
C LEU A 743 -19.73 -5.97 -13.66
N PHE A 744 -20.11 -5.91 -12.38
CA PHE A 744 -19.26 -6.39 -11.28
C PHE A 744 -20.03 -7.40 -10.44
N VAL A 745 -19.38 -8.51 -10.05
CA VAL A 745 -19.87 -9.33 -8.93
C VAL A 745 -19.53 -8.63 -7.62
N PRO A 746 -20.39 -8.64 -6.59
CA PRO A 746 -20.12 -7.94 -5.34
C PRO A 746 -18.97 -8.57 -4.52
N SER A 747 -18.66 -9.83 -4.76
CA SER A 747 -17.58 -10.56 -4.10
C SER A 747 -17.11 -11.76 -4.92
N ILE A 748 -15.86 -12.18 -4.77
CA ILE A 748 -15.34 -13.46 -5.29
C ILE A 748 -15.50 -14.55 -4.20
N PRO A 749 -16.16 -15.69 -4.47
CA PRO A 749 -16.24 -16.80 -3.52
C PRO A 749 -14.85 -17.38 -3.18
N ARG A 750 -14.81 -18.12 -2.07
CA ARG A 750 -13.61 -18.84 -1.64
C ARG A 750 -13.26 -19.92 -2.68
N PRO A 751 -12.00 -20.06 -3.11
CA PRO A 751 -11.64 -21.09 -4.11
C PRO A 751 -12.00 -22.50 -3.64
N SER A 752 -11.85 -22.77 -2.33
CA SER A 752 -12.26 -24.04 -1.68
C SER A 752 -13.77 -24.33 -1.68
N THR A 753 -14.61 -23.39 -2.14
CA THR A 753 -16.06 -23.57 -2.34
C THR A 753 -16.46 -23.64 -3.82
N VAL A 754 -15.54 -23.34 -4.74
CA VAL A 754 -15.76 -23.41 -6.19
C VAL A 754 -15.48 -24.85 -6.67
N PRO A 755 -16.42 -25.52 -7.35
CA PRO A 755 -16.14 -26.84 -7.92
C PRO A 755 -15.05 -26.77 -8.99
N THR A 756 -14.05 -27.65 -8.92
CA THR A 756 -13.01 -27.77 -9.96
C THR A 756 -13.62 -28.23 -11.28
N VAL A 757 -13.55 -27.39 -12.33
CA VAL A 757 -14.04 -27.72 -13.67
C VAL A 757 -12.88 -28.20 -14.54
N ASN A 758 -12.88 -29.48 -14.92
CA ASN A 758 -11.88 -30.07 -15.81
C ASN A 758 -12.51 -31.22 -16.61
N SER A 759 -12.45 -31.16 -17.95
CA SER A 759 -12.99 -32.23 -18.81
C SER A 759 -12.00 -33.38 -19.10
N CYS A 760 -10.74 -33.26 -18.69
CA CYS A 760 -9.73 -34.30 -18.88
C CYS A 760 -9.97 -35.52 -17.97
N ALA A 761 -10.54 -36.59 -18.54
CA ALA A 761 -10.67 -37.88 -17.88
C ALA A 761 -9.28 -38.48 -17.55
N GLY A 762 -8.94 -38.58 -16.26
CA GLY A 762 -7.69 -39.18 -15.77
C GLY A 762 -6.92 -38.35 -14.73
N PHE A 763 -7.17 -37.04 -14.65
CA PHE A 763 -6.47 -36.15 -13.70
C PHE A 763 -7.06 -36.13 -12.27
N THR A 764 -8.16 -36.85 -12.01
CA THR A 764 -8.94 -36.73 -10.77
C THR A 764 -8.31 -37.39 -9.54
N ALA A 765 -7.21 -38.13 -9.68
CA ALA A 765 -6.40 -38.61 -8.57
C ALA A 765 -5.00 -39.03 -9.06
N LEU A 766 -4.02 -38.10 -9.03
CA LEU A 766 -2.63 -38.48 -9.23
C LEU A 766 -2.18 -39.37 -8.05
N PRO A 767 -1.65 -40.60 -8.30
CA PRO A 767 -1.09 -41.42 -7.23
C PRO A 767 0.11 -40.72 -6.57
N PRO A 768 0.48 -41.08 -5.33
CA PRO A 768 1.75 -40.66 -4.76
C PRO A 768 2.90 -41.05 -5.71
N PRO A 769 4.00 -40.26 -5.76
CA PRO A 769 5.07 -40.47 -6.72
C PRO A 769 5.60 -41.90 -6.60
N ARG A 770 5.34 -42.71 -7.64
CA ARG A 770 6.07 -43.96 -7.80
C ARG A 770 7.51 -43.57 -8.11
N PRO A 771 8.53 -44.11 -7.40
CA PRO A 771 9.90 -43.96 -7.87
C PRO A 771 9.94 -44.46 -9.30
N ALA A 772 10.38 -43.60 -10.22
CA ALA A 772 10.57 -44.01 -11.60
C ALA A 772 11.57 -45.17 -11.60
N VAL A 773 11.21 -46.28 -12.25
CA VAL A 773 12.13 -47.40 -12.43
C VAL A 773 13.40 -46.86 -13.08
N GLU A 774 14.56 -47.18 -12.50
CA GLU A 774 15.88 -46.66 -12.88
C GLU A 774 16.24 -47.01 -14.33
N ALA A 775 15.72 -46.24 -15.29
CA ALA A 775 16.32 -46.11 -16.60
C ALA A 775 17.54 -45.20 -16.44
N VAL A 776 18.67 -45.80 -16.04
CA VAL A 776 19.94 -45.11 -15.80
C VAL A 776 20.32 -44.28 -17.03
N ALA A 777 20.06 -42.97 -16.95
CA ALA A 777 20.57 -42.00 -17.89
C ALA A 777 22.06 -41.86 -17.65
N THR A 778 22.86 -42.68 -18.33
CA THR A 778 24.30 -42.45 -18.45
C THR A 778 24.51 -41.03 -18.97
N ALA A 779 25.35 -40.26 -18.26
CA ALA A 779 25.69 -38.90 -18.64
C ALA A 779 26.10 -38.87 -20.13
N ALA A 780 25.53 -37.94 -20.90
CA ALA A 780 25.83 -37.83 -22.31
C ALA A 780 27.34 -37.55 -22.48
N THR A 781 28.06 -38.50 -23.07
CA THR A 781 29.53 -38.43 -23.24
C THR A 781 29.96 -37.49 -24.36
N GLY A 782 29.01 -36.83 -25.03
CA GLY A 782 29.25 -35.89 -26.11
C GLY A 782 28.82 -34.47 -25.77
N THR A 783 29.05 -33.53 -26.68
CA THR A 783 28.85 -32.09 -26.45
C THR A 783 28.06 -31.44 -27.59
N VAL A 784 27.62 -30.21 -27.37
CA VAL A 784 27.05 -29.35 -28.41
C VAL A 784 27.90 -28.08 -28.52
N VAL A 785 28.19 -27.65 -29.74
CA VAL A 785 29.11 -26.53 -30.01
C VAL A 785 28.44 -25.53 -30.94
N ILE A 786 28.47 -24.25 -30.57
CA ILE A 786 28.14 -23.14 -31.45
C ILE A 786 29.34 -22.95 -32.39
N THR A 787 29.16 -23.22 -33.69
CA THR A 787 30.24 -23.17 -34.69
C THR A 787 30.39 -21.79 -35.33
N SER A 788 29.36 -20.96 -35.22
CA SER A 788 29.33 -19.54 -35.60
C SER A 788 28.22 -18.84 -34.81
N PRO A 789 28.40 -17.60 -34.31
CA PRO A 789 29.57 -16.73 -34.44
C PRO A 789 30.76 -17.14 -33.55
N GLN A 790 31.87 -16.40 -33.65
CA GLN A 790 33.03 -16.54 -32.76
C GLN A 790 32.88 -15.66 -31.49
N PRO A 791 33.50 -16.01 -30.35
CA PRO A 791 33.55 -15.16 -29.15
C PRO A 791 34.03 -13.74 -29.44
N GLY A 792 33.39 -12.74 -28.83
CA GLY A 792 33.71 -11.32 -29.01
C GLY A 792 33.16 -10.70 -30.30
N THR A 793 32.33 -11.42 -31.07
CA THR A 793 31.68 -10.87 -32.27
C THR A 793 30.87 -9.63 -31.93
N VAL A 794 31.14 -8.52 -32.63
CA VAL A 794 30.40 -7.27 -32.48
C VAL A 794 29.10 -7.35 -33.29
N VAL A 795 27.99 -7.00 -32.64
CA VAL A 795 26.65 -6.97 -33.23
C VAL A 795 25.96 -5.63 -32.93
N SER A 796 24.97 -5.26 -33.73
CA SER A 796 24.15 -4.05 -33.50
C SER A 796 22.75 -4.40 -33.01
N PRO A 797 22.14 -3.59 -32.12
CA PRO A 797 20.74 -3.79 -31.70
C PRO A 797 19.80 -3.85 -32.91
N GLY A 798 18.83 -4.76 -32.88
CA GLY A 798 17.91 -4.98 -34.01
C GLY A 798 18.54 -5.62 -35.27
N GLY A 799 19.88 -5.80 -35.31
CA GLY A 799 20.61 -6.44 -36.38
C GLY A 799 20.34 -7.94 -36.49
N LYS A 800 20.76 -8.55 -37.61
CA LYS A 800 20.62 -9.99 -37.84
C LYS A 800 21.95 -10.71 -37.59
N LEU A 801 21.90 -11.79 -36.80
CA LEU A 801 23.03 -12.66 -36.49
C LEU A 801 22.69 -14.10 -36.90
N THR A 802 23.46 -14.68 -37.81
CA THR A 802 23.33 -16.12 -38.11
C THR A 802 24.10 -16.92 -37.06
N VAL A 803 23.40 -17.85 -36.41
CA VAL A 803 23.97 -18.79 -35.45
C VAL A 803 23.86 -20.20 -36.01
N SER A 804 24.95 -20.96 -35.95
CA SER A 804 25.02 -22.37 -36.36
C SER A 804 25.51 -23.22 -35.21
N VAL A 805 24.87 -24.37 -35.01
CA VAL A 805 25.16 -25.29 -33.91
C VAL A 805 25.35 -26.70 -34.47
N ALA A 806 26.29 -27.45 -33.90
CA ALA A 806 26.54 -28.84 -34.25
C ALA A 806 26.67 -29.72 -33.00
N GLY A 807 26.19 -30.97 -33.11
CA GLY A 807 26.55 -32.03 -32.17
C GLY A 807 28.02 -32.45 -32.36
N ALA A 808 28.71 -32.72 -31.26
CA ALA A 808 30.12 -33.08 -31.23
C ALA A 808 30.36 -34.24 -30.25
N VAL A 809 31.52 -34.90 -30.37
CA VAL A 809 31.97 -35.97 -29.46
C VAL A 809 30.90 -37.08 -29.28
N GLY A 810 30.21 -37.43 -30.38
CA GLY A 810 29.21 -38.51 -30.39
C GLY A 810 27.79 -38.13 -29.95
N PHE A 811 27.51 -36.87 -29.62
CA PHE A 811 26.15 -36.38 -29.38
C PHE A 811 25.47 -35.97 -30.69
N GLN A 812 24.23 -36.42 -30.90
CA GLN A 812 23.41 -36.09 -32.08
C GLN A 812 22.07 -35.47 -31.62
N PRO A 813 21.91 -34.14 -31.69
CA PRO A 813 20.66 -33.50 -31.30
C PRO A 813 19.52 -33.84 -32.28
N GLU A 814 18.34 -34.13 -31.72
CA GLU A 814 17.05 -34.09 -32.42
C GLU A 814 16.48 -32.67 -32.37
N THR A 815 16.65 -31.98 -31.24
CA THR A 815 16.26 -30.58 -31.05
C THR A 815 17.44 -29.75 -30.56
N VAL A 816 17.58 -28.52 -31.05
CA VAL A 816 18.53 -27.51 -30.53
C VAL A 816 17.79 -26.26 -30.09
N LEU A 817 18.01 -25.88 -28.84
CA LEU A 817 17.67 -24.58 -28.29
C LEU A 817 18.87 -23.65 -28.48
N ILE A 818 18.64 -22.46 -29.02
CA ILE A 818 19.66 -21.40 -29.09
C ILE A 818 19.06 -20.18 -28.41
N MET A 819 19.75 -19.61 -27.42
CA MET A 819 19.19 -18.63 -26.49
C MET A 819 20.18 -17.52 -26.19
N THR A 820 19.62 -16.34 -25.93
CA THR A 820 20.33 -15.14 -25.51
C THR A 820 19.39 -14.26 -24.68
N GLU A 821 19.88 -13.19 -24.05
CA GLU A 821 19.04 -12.31 -23.20
C GLU A 821 17.82 -11.81 -24.00
N GLY A 822 16.62 -12.20 -23.55
CA GLY A 822 15.36 -11.81 -24.19
C GLY A 822 15.03 -12.44 -25.55
N ALA A 823 15.81 -13.39 -26.08
CA ALA A 823 15.51 -14.03 -27.37
C ALA A 823 15.91 -15.53 -27.45
N ALA A 824 15.06 -16.36 -28.06
CA ALA A 824 15.26 -17.79 -28.23
C ALA A 824 14.76 -18.33 -29.58
N SER A 825 15.45 -19.34 -30.09
CA SER A 825 15.05 -20.14 -31.25
C SER A 825 15.10 -21.63 -30.91
N ILE A 826 14.12 -22.37 -31.42
CA ILE A 826 13.94 -23.80 -31.21
C ILE A 826 13.98 -24.45 -32.60
N LEU A 827 14.92 -25.37 -32.80
CA LEU A 827 15.15 -26.05 -34.07
C LEU A 827 14.96 -27.55 -33.86
N GLU A 828 13.85 -28.09 -34.36
CA GLU A 828 13.41 -29.49 -34.16
C GLU A 828 13.90 -30.45 -35.26
N SER A 829 14.78 -29.97 -36.16
CA SER A 829 15.42 -30.76 -37.21
C SER A 829 16.67 -30.07 -37.75
N GLY A 830 17.68 -30.85 -38.16
CA GLY A 830 18.88 -30.32 -38.81
C GLY A 830 18.63 -29.83 -40.25
N PRO A 831 19.45 -28.90 -40.79
CA PRO A 831 20.63 -28.30 -40.16
C PRO A 831 20.26 -27.26 -39.09
N PHE A 832 20.95 -27.30 -37.95
CA PHE A 832 20.68 -26.43 -36.79
C PHE A 832 21.32 -25.04 -36.96
N THR A 833 20.90 -24.34 -38.00
CA THR A 833 21.30 -22.97 -38.34
C THR A 833 20.08 -22.07 -38.39
N THR A 834 20.15 -20.90 -37.75
CA THR A 834 19.05 -19.93 -37.74
C THR A 834 19.59 -18.50 -37.70
N THR A 835 18.81 -17.55 -38.19
CA THR A 835 19.13 -16.13 -38.10
C THR A 835 18.34 -15.50 -36.96
N PHE A 836 19.06 -15.14 -35.90
CA PHE A 836 18.54 -14.32 -34.81
C PHE A 836 18.40 -12.87 -35.24
N LYS A 837 17.37 -12.20 -34.73
CA LYS A 837 17.36 -10.74 -34.62
C LYS A 837 17.84 -10.40 -33.21
N ILE A 838 18.92 -9.64 -33.09
CA ILE A 838 19.38 -9.11 -31.80
C ILE A 838 18.25 -8.21 -31.24
N PRO A 839 17.87 -8.32 -29.96
CA PRO A 839 16.85 -7.44 -29.38
C PRO A 839 17.17 -5.97 -29.65
N ALA A 840 16.17 -5.17 -30.00
CA ALA A 840 16.37 -3.74 -30.25
C ALA A 840 16.84 -3.01 -28.98
N GLN A 841 16.47 -3.55 -27.82
CA GLN A 841 16.73 -3.02 -26.50
C GLN A 841 18.12 -3.40 -25.95
N ALA A 842 18.84 -4.33 -26.58
CA ALA A 842 20.12 -4.83 -26.06
C ALA A 842 21.19 -3.74 -26.01
N LEU A 843 22.00 -3.76 -24.94
CA LEU A 843 23.14 -2.85 -24.70
C LEU A 843 24.26 -3.62 -23.97
N GLY A 844 25.52 -3.24 -24.22
CA GLY A 844 26.67 -3.81 -23.52
C GLY A 844 27.07 -5.18 -24.04
N SER A 845 27.17 -6.18 -23.15
CA SER A 845 27.52 -7.56 -23.52
C SER A 845 26.29 -8.45 -23.52
N LEU A 846 26.16 -9.28 -24.55
CA LEU A 846 25.03 -10.20 -24.74
C LEU A 846 25.57 -11.63 -24.79
N THR A 847 25.09 -12.52 -23.91
CA THR A 847 25.56 -13.92 -23.87
C THR A 847 24.71 -14.81 -24.77
N LEU A 848 25.35 -15.57 -25.66
CA LEU A 848 24.74 -16.58 -26.50
C LEU A 848 25.07 -17.98 -25.96
N VAL A 849 24.07 -18.86 -25.85
CA VAL A 849 24.23 -20.25 -25.40
C VAL A 849 23.33 -21.18 -26.21
N ALA A 850 23.74 -22.42 -26.42
CA ALA A 850 22.95 -23.45 -27.05
C ALA A 850 22.80 -24.69 -26.16
N PHE A 851 21.66 -25.36 -26.25
CA PHE A 851 21.40 -26.64 -25.60
C PHE A 851 20.92 -27.62 -26.67
N GLY A 852 21.57 -28.77 -26.77
CA GLY A 852 21.16 -29.85 -27.65
C GLY A 852 20.39 -30.91 -26.86
N ILE A 853 19.28 -31.40 -27.41
CA ILE A 853 18.45 -32.47 -26.85
C ILE A 853 18.43 -33.61 -27.88
N ASP A 854 18.77 -34.84 -27.47
CA ASP A 854 18.70 -36.01 -28.35
C ASP A 854 17.33 -36.73 -28.29
N SER A 855 17.16 -37.76 -29.12
CA SER A 855 15.93 -38.55 -29.18
C SER A 855 15.58 -39.27 -27.86
N GLN A 856 16.56 -39.49 -26.98
CA GLN A 856 16.38 -40.05 -25.63
C GLN A 856 15.99 -38.98 -24.60
N GLY A 857 15.95 -37.70 -24.98
CA GLY A 857 15.69 -36.58 -24.08
C GLY A 857 16.91 -36.18 -23.23
N ARG A 858 18.11 -36.63 -23.57
CA ARG A 858 19.34 -36.20 -22.89
C ARG A 858 19.73 -34.82 -23.41
N MET A 859 19.99 -33.90 -22.49
CA MET A 859 20.40 -32.54 -22.81
C MET A 859 21.88 -32.31 -22.53
N VAL A 860 22.52 -31.53 -23.39
CA VAL A 860 23.88 -31.01 -23.19
C VAL A 860 23.91 -29.51 -23.47
N ARG A 861 24.70 -28.77 -22.68
CA ARG A 861 24.87 -27.32 -22.77
C ARG A 861 26.17 -26.98 -23.53
N SER A 862 26.15 -25.96 -24.38
CA SER A 862 27.35 -25.43 -25.04
C SER A 862 28.18 -24.57 -24.09
N THR A 863 29.42 -24.26 -24.48
CA THR A 863 30.10 -23.08 -23.94
C THR A 863 29.30 -21.82 -24.25
N SER A 864 29.29 -20.86 -23.33
CA SER A 864 28.69 -19.54 -23.56
C SER A 864 29.60 -18.70 -24.46
N ILE A 865 29.01 -18.03 -25.46
CA ILE A 865 29.70 -17.11 -26.37
C ILE A 865 29.30 -15.67 -26.03
N PRO A 866 30.22 -14.81 -25.54
CA PRO A 866 29.94 -13.39 -25.35
C PRO A 866 29.93 -12.67 -26.70
N LEU A 867 28.93 -11.81 -26.90
CA LEU A 867 28.77 -10.89 -28.02
C LEU A 867 28.86 -9.45 -27.51
N THR A 868 29.46 -8.57 -28.29
CA THR A 868 29.57 -7.14 -27.94
C THR A 868 28.50 -6.37 -28.70
N VAL A 869 27.54 -5.78 -27.99
CA VAL A 869 26.47 -4.98 -28.60
C VAL A 869 26.90 -3.53 -28.75
N SER A 870 27.15 -3.10 -29.98
CA SER A 870 27.53 -1.73 -30.33
C SER A 870 26.37 -0.98 -30.97
N SER A 871 26.00 0.16 -30.36
CA SER A 871 24.96 1.07 -30.85
C SER A 871 25.57 2.45 -31.09
N SER A 872 25.19 3.09 -32.19
CA SER A 872 25.48 4.52 -32.45
C SER A 872 24.40 5.45 -31.90
N ALA A 873 23.27 4.91 -31.42
CA ALA A 873 22.17 5.71 -30.92
C ALA A 873 22.56 6.44 -29.62
N GLN A 874 22.27 7.74 -29.57
CA GLN A 874 22.57 8.59 -28.41
C GLN A 874 21.39 8.58 -27.44
N LEU A 875 21.67 8.59 -26.13
CA LEU A 875 20.65 8.75 -25.09
C LEU A 875 20.12 10.19 -25.15
N SER A 876 18.79 10.37 -25.26
CA SER A 876 18.16 11.70 -25.35
C SER A 876 17.48 12.13 -24.06
N SER A 877 16.92 11.18 -23.30
CA SER A 877 16.27 11.45 -22.01
C SER A 877 16.18 10.18 -21.16
N ILE A 878 16.05 10.36 -19.86
CA ILE A 878 15.81 9.29 -18.88
C ILE A 878 14.39 9.44 -18.33
N GLN A 879 13.71 8.33 -18.10
CA GLN A 879 12.39 8.27 -17.47
C GLN A 879 12.39 7.18 -16.41
N LEU A 880 12.06 7.52 -15.17
CA LEU A 880 11.81 6.54 -14.12
C LEU A 880 10.38 6.01 -14.25
N LEU A 881 10.25 4.68 -14.30
CA LEU A 881 8.95 4.01 -14.40
C LEU A 881 8.12 4.20 -13.12
N ASN A 882 8.79 4.30 -11.97
CA ASN A 882 8.16 4.48 -10.66
C ASN A 882 7.56 5.89 -10.48
N GLY A 883 8.05 6.90 -11.21
CA GLY A 883 7.82 8.31 -10.88
C GLY A 883 8.49 8.69 -9.55
N ASP A 884 7.86 9.58 -8.79
CA ASP A 884 8.23 9.84 -7.39
C ASP A 884 8.05 8.59 -6.53
N ALA A 885 9.01 8.33 -5.66
CA ALA A 885 9.03 7.17 -4.80
C ALA A 885 8.33 7.47 -3.47
N PHE A 886 7.47 6.54 -3.03
CA PHE A 886 6.97 6.53 -1.66
C PHE A 886 7.43 5.25 -0.96
N LEU A 887 7.92 5.37 0.27
CA LEU A 887 8.31 4.26 1.14
C LEU A 887 7.45 4.32 2.40
N ARG A 888 6.78 3.20 2.74
CA ARG A 888 5.89 3.07 3.92
C ARG A 888 6.56 3.22 5.29
N GLY A 889 7.85 3.56 5.34
CA GLY A 889 8.59 3.83 6.56
C GLY A 889 10.06 3.38 6.48
N PRO A 890 10.80 3.51 7.60
CA PRO A 890 12.15 2.96 7.74
C PRO A 890 12.22 1.47 7.41
N GLY A 891 13.25 1.05 6.68
CA GLY A 891 13.46 -0.34 6.26
C GLY A 891 12.62 -0.79 5.05
N ALA A 892 11.56 -0.06 4.66
CA ALA A 892 10.83 -0.33 3.42
C ALA A 892 11.74 -0.09 2.20
N LYS A 893 11.58 -0.90 1.15
CA LYS A 893 12.48 -0.92 -0.02
C LYS A 893 11.74 -0.77 -1.33
N LEU A 894 12.33 -0.05 -2.27
CA LEU A 894 11.80 0.10 -3.64
C LEU A 894 12.92 -0.02 -4.67
N LYS A 895 12.74 -0.91 -5.64
CA LYS A 895 13.63 -0.98 -6.81
C LYS A 895 13.20 0.08 -7.83
N LEU A 896 14.10 1.02 -8.14
CA LEU A 896 13.89 1.96 -9.24
C LEU A 896 14.14 1.27 -10.59
N VAL A 897 13.25 1.52 -11.54
CA VAL A 897 13.40 1.09 -12.94
C VAL A 897 13.58 2.32 -13.82
N VAL A 898 14.74 2.41 -14.45
CA VAL A 898 15.21 3.56 -15.21
C VAL A 898 15.23 3.22 -16.70
N ASN A 899 14.42 3.90 -17.48
CA ASN A 899 14.32 3.73 -18.93
C ASN A 899 14.98 4.90 -19.67
N GLY A 900 15.97 4.61 -20.51
CA GLY A 900 16.57 5.56 -21.42
C GLY A 900 15.84 5.59 -22.76
N LYS A 901 15.48 6.78 -23.24
CA LYS A 901 14.99 7.02 -24.61
C LYS A 901 16.18 7.37 -25.49
N TYR A 902 16.34 6.68 -26.61
CA TYR A 902 17.48 6.86 -27.51
C TYR A 902 17.09 7.49 -28.85
N SER A 903 18.07 8.04 -29.58
CA SER A 903 17.90 8.71 -30.87
C SER A 903 17.41 7.80 -32.00
N ASP A 904 17.36 6.49 -31.79
CA ASP A 904 16.75 5.50 -32.70
C ASP A 904 15.27 5.22 -32.37
N GLY A 905 14.69 5.96 -31.42
CA GLY A 905 13.30 5.81 -30.97
C GLY A 905 13.07 4.62 -30.03
N VAL A 906 14.11 3.85 -29.68
CA VAL A 906 13.98 2.68 -28.81
C VAL A 906 14.14 3.09 -27.35
N VAL A 907 13.18 2.68 -26.52
CA VAL A 907 13.27 2.75 -25.06
C VAL A 907 14.02 1.53 -24.54
N ARG A 908 15.00 1.74 -23.66
CA ARG A 908 15.86 0.68 -23.10
C ARG A 908 15.94 0.81 -21.59
N ASP A 909 15.79 -0.31 -20.88
CA ASP A 909 16.10 -0.39 -19.45
C ASP A 909 17.61 -0.18 -19.26
N ILE A 910 17.98 0.88 -18.53
CA ILE A 910 19.36 1.23 -18.19
C ILE A 910 19.57 1.19 -16.67
N SER A 911 18.69 0.57 -15.89
CA SER A 911 18.71 0.60 -14.41
C SER A 911 20.01 0.08 -13.78
N SER A 912 20.73 -0.81 -14.47
CA SER A 912 21.99 -1.39 -13.99
C SER A 912 23.19 -0.43 -14.14
N PRO A 913 24.10 -0.36 -13.16
CA PRO A 913 25.36 0.37 -13.29
C PRO A 913 26.24 -0.19 -14.42
N SER A 914 26.10 -1.48 -14.78
CA SER A 914 26.76 -2.06 -15.97
C SER A 914 26.28 -1.47 -17.30
N ARG A 915 25.18 -0.70 -17.31
CA ARG A 915 24.67 0.08 -18.45
C ARG A 915 24.98 1.58 -18.32
N GLY A 916 25.85 1.97 -17.38
CA GLY A 916 26.36 3.33 -17.21
C GLY A 916 25.49 4.26 -16.36
N THR A 917 24.47 3.73 -15.67
CA THR A 917 23.59 4.53 -14.79
C THR A 917 24.14 4.60 -13.38
N LEU A 918 24.15 5.80 -12.82
CA LEU A 918 24.62 6.10 -11.48
C LEU A 918 23.49 6.75 -10.67
N TYR A 919 23.45 6.46 -9.37
CA TYR A 919 22.42 6.93 -8.44
C TYR A 919 23.03 7.64 -7.23
N SER A 920 22.40 8.72 -6.77
CA SER A 920 22.66 9.36 -5.47
C SER A 920 21.34 9.80 -4.83
N VAL A 921 21.37 10.07 -3.52
CA VAL A 921 20.24 10.57 -2.74
C VAL A 921 20.70 11.71 -1.85
N SER A 922 20.00 12.84 -1.85
CA SER A 922 20.43 14.09 -1.21
C SER A 922 20.52 14.02 0.32
N ASN A 923 19.73 13.14 0.96
CA ASN A 923 19.71 12.99 2.42
C ASN A 923 19.64 11.51 2.84
N THR A 924 20.80 10.95 3.21
CA THR A 924 20.94 9.55 3.63
C THR A 924 20.31 9.23 4.99
N SER A 925 20.02 10.23 5.82
CA SER A 925 19.25 10.06 7.06
C SER A 925 17.77 9.79 6.81
N ILE A 926 17.25 10.14 5.62
CA ILE A 926 15.85 9.92 5.21
C ILE A 926 15.74 8.65 4.37
N ALA A 927 16.57 8.50 3.33
CA ALA A 927 16.59 7.31 2.48
C ALA A 927 18.01 7.03 1.95
N THR A 928 18.35 5.76 1.77
CA THR A 928 19.60 5.31 1.13
C THR A 928 19.31 4.66 -0.22
N ILE A 929 20.26 4.69 -1.16
CA ILE A 929 20.16 4.02 -2.45
C ILE A 929 21.44 3.21 -2.74
N THR A 930 21.27 1.99 -3.26
CA THR A 930 22.37 1.14 -3.69
C THR A 930 22.79 1.43 -5.14
N ALA A 931 23.99 1.00 -5.53
CA ALA A 931 24.52 1.22 -6.90
C ALA A 931 23.66 0.58 -8.02
N ASP A 932 22.86 -0.44 -7.70
CA ASP A 932 21.89 -1.05 -8.60
C ASP A 932 20.52 -0.34 -8.62
N GLY A 933 20.32 0.73 -7.85
CA GLY A 933 19.09 1.52 -7.83
C GLY A 933 18.01 1.02 -6.85
N THR A 934 18.40 0.33 -5.77
CA THR A 934 17.45 -0.09 -4.72
C THR A 934 17.41 0.93 -3.59
N LEU A 935 16.29 1.62 -3.44
CA LEU A 935 16.02 2.54 -2.32
C LEU A 935 15.69 1.76 -1.05
N THR A 936 16.10 2.30 0.11
CA THR A 936 15.69 1.85 1.44
C THR A 936 15.39 3.05 2.34
N GLY A 937 14.23 3.09 2.98
CA GLY A 937 13.84 4.17 3.91
C GLY A 937 14.64 4.10 5.22
N VAL A 938 14.92 5.24 5.84
CA VAL A 938 15.72 5.34 7.07
C VAL A 938 14.98 6.12 8.16
N SER A 939 14.38 7.27 7.83
CA SER A 939 13.51 8.04 8.73
C SER A 939 12.43 8.77 7.94
N LYS A 940 11.36 9.20 8.62
CA LYS A 940 10.28 9.98 8.01
C LYS A 940 10.83 11.28 7.44
N GLY A 941 10.50 11.58 6.19
CA GLY A 941 10.91 12.83 5.55
C GLY A 941 10.84 12.77 4.02
N MET A 942 11.43 13.77 3.37
CA MET A 942 11.59 13.83 1.92
C MET A 942 13.05 14.02 1.55
N ALA A 943 13.49 13.35 0.50
CA ALA A 943 14.79 13.57 -0.13
C ALA A 943 14.63 13.53 -1.65
N THR A 944 15.67 13.92 -2.39
CA THR A 944 15.71 13.82 -3.85
C THR A 944 16.71 12.74 -4.27
N VAL A 945 16.29 11.89 -5.21
CA VAL A 945 17.13 10.87 -5.84
C VAL A 945 17.54 11.37 -7.21
N MET A 946 18.84 11.43 -7.47
CA MET A 946 19.39 11.77 -8.78
C MET A 946 19.79 10.51 -9.54
N VAL A 947 19.51 10.51 -10.84
CA VAL A 947 19.79 9.42 -11.76
C VAL A 947 20.50 9.97 -12.99
N ARG A 948 21.73 9.51 -13.23
CA ARG A 948 22.59 9.99 -14.32
C ARG A 948 23.05 8.85 -15.21
N ASN A 949 23.05 9.04 -16.52
CA ASN A 949 23.70 8.15 -17.48
C ASN A 949 24.44 9.00 -18.53
N GLY A 950 25.77 8.97 -18.50
CA GLY A 950 26.61 9.85 -19.32
C GLY A 950 26.40 11.33 -19.01
N THR A 951 25.92 12.09 -20.00
CA THR A 951 25.57 13.51 -19.91
C THR A 951 24.10 13.79 -19.64
N VAL A 952 23.24 12.75 -19.63
CA VAL A 952 21.81 12.89 -19.37
C VAL A 952 21.54 12.58 -17.90
N LEU A 953 20.73 13.41 -17.25
CA LEU A 953 20.29 13.18 -15.87
C LEU A 953 18.80 13.47 -15.70
N THR A 954 18.23 12.97 -14.61
CA THR A 954 16.90 13.30 -14.10
C THR A 954 16.90 13.12 -12.59
N SER A 955 15.91 13.68 -11.90
CA SER A 955 15.74 13.53 -10.46
C SER A 955 14.28 13.34 -10.09
N ILE A 956 14.03 12.47 -9.11
CA ILE A 956 12.71 12.21 -8.52
C ILE A 956 12.74 12.56 -7.04
N THR A 957 11.59 12.83 -6.46
CA THR A 957 11.43 12.93 -5.01
C THR A 957 11.18 11.55 -4.42
N VAL A 958 11.77 11.28 -3.26
CA VAL A 958 11.43 10.14 -2.39
C VAL A 958 10.81 10.66 -1.10
N SER A 959 9.61 10.20 -0.78
CA SER A 959 8.93 10.45 0.49
C SER A 959 8.93 9.18 1.34
N VAL A 960 9.35 9.30 2.60
CA VAL A 960 9.32 8.21 3.59
C VAL A 960 8.29 8.56 4.64
N GLY A 961 7.29 7.69 4.81
CA GLY A 961 6.26 7.85 5.83
C GLY A 961 6.78 7.58 7.24
N ASP A 962 5.90 7.76 8.23
CA ASP A 962 6.05 7.05 9.50
C ASP A 962 6.05 5.53 9.23
N GLN A 963 6.66 4.71 10.10
CA GLN A 963 6.41 3.26 10.07
C GLN A 963 4.90 3.02 9.97
N SER A 964 4.47 2.17 9.04
CA SER A 964 3.15 1.57 9.11
C SER A 964 2.93 1.04 10.54
N PRO A 965 1.75 1.21 11.16
CA PRO A 965 1.47 0.53 12.41
C PRO A 965 1.83 -0.94 12.23
N ALA A 966 2.60 -1.49 13.18
CA ALA A 966 3.16 -2.82 13.08
C ALA A 966 2.07 -3.87 12.81
N SER A 967 2.48 -5.09 12.46
CA SER A 967 1.54 -6.21 12.30
C SER A 967 0.90 -6.58 13.65
N CYS A 968 -0.09 -5.80 14.08
CA CYS A 968 -0.71 -5.98 15.38
C CYS A 968 -1.47 -7.30 15.42
N ILE A 969 -1.42 -8.00 16.56
CA ILE A 969 -2.27 -9.16 16.85
C ILE A 969 -3.62 -8.63 17.38
N PRO A 970 -4.73 -8.76 16.63
CA PRO A 970 -6.02 -8.26 17.08
C PRO A 970 -6.71 -9.29 17.97
N ILE A 971 -6.92 -8.94 19.22
CA ILE A 971 -7.68 -9.75 20.17
C ILE A 971 -9.13 -9.28 20.13
N ARG A 972 -10.01 -10.15 19.62
CA ARG A 972 -11.46 -9.92 19.47
C ARG A 972 -12.24 -11.12 20.02
N LEU A 973 -12.20 -11.30 21.34
CA LEU A 973 -12.80 -12.44 22.06
C LEU A 973 -13.98 -12.02 22.95
N GLY A 974 -14.71 -10.97 22.57
CA GLY A 974 -15.84 -10.41 23.31
C GLY A 974 -17.24 -10.83 22.82
N GLU A 975 -17.37 -11.50 21.67
CA GLU A 975 -18.69 -11.81 21.07
C GLU A 975 -19.44 -12.95 21.80
N TYR A 976 -18.72 -14.02 22.17
CA TYR A 976 -19.30 -15.23 22.75
C TYR A 976 -18.87 -15.44 24.21
N ASN A 977 -19.83 -15.84 25.04
CA ASN A 977 -19.57 -16.26 26.41
C ASN A 977 -19.01 -17.71 26.43
N LEU A 978 -19.41 -18.51 25.44
CA LEU A 978 -18.85 -19.84 25.14
C LEU A 978 -18.88 -20.11 23.63
N PHE A 979 -17.73 -20.46 23.07
CA PHE A 979 -17.55 -20.86 21.68
C PHE A 979 -16.72 -22.15 21.62
N VAL A 980 -17.28 -23.24 21.09
CA VAL A 980 -16.56 -24.51 20.92
C VAL A 980 -16.57 -25.03 19.49
N LEU A 981 -15.48 -25.67 19.07
CA LEU A 981 -15.32 -26.19 17.69
C LEU A 981 -16.07 -27.51 17.45
N GLU A 982 -16.30 -28.26 18.52
CA GLU A 982 -16.97 -29.55 18.52
C GLU A 982 -18.24 -29.48 19.38
N ASP A 983 -18.36 -30.28 20.43
CA ASP A 983 -19.60 -30.49 21.18
C ASP A 983 -19.64 -29.71 22.51
N TYR A 984 -20.84 -29.30 22.94
CA TYR A 984 -21.13 -28.80 24.30
C TYR A 984 -22.21 -29.65 24.98
N GLN A 985 -21.91 -30.15 26.18
CA GLN A 985 -22.76 -31.11 26.90
C GLN A 985 -22.85 -30.80 28.40
N GLU A 986 -23.98 -31.16 29.02
CA GLU A 986 -24.23 -31.07 30.48
C GLU A 986 -24.25 -29.62 31.02
N GLY A 987 -24.45 -28.64 30.14
CA GLY A 987 -24.51 -27.22 30.47
C GLY A 987 -25.84 -26.74 31.06
N ASN A 988 -25.75 -25.78 31.97
CA ASN A 988 -26.90 -25.16 32.65
C ASN A 988 -27.10 -23.69 32.23
N GLU A 989 -26.30 -22.75 32.75
CA GLU A 989 -26.52 -21.31 32.54
C GLU A 989 -25.35 -20.67 31.76
N ILE A 990 -25.68 -19.97 30.68
CA ILE A 990 -24.78 -19.12 29.90
C ILE A 990 -25.43 -17.75 29.72
N GLN A 991 -24.90 -16.72 30.35
CA GLN A 991 -25.54 -15.40 30.41
C GLN A 991 -25.47 -14.61 29.09
N GLY A 992 -24.45 -14.86 28.27
CA GLY A 992 -24.27 -14.30 26.92
C GLY A 992 -24.54 -15.28 25.78
N LYS A 993 -23.88 -15.07 24.63
CA LYS A 993 -24.04 -15.93 23.43
C LYS A 993 -23.28 -17.25 23.56
N LEU A 994 -23.85 -18.30 22.99
CA LEU A 994 -23.33 -19.68 22.98
C LEU A 994 -23.27 -20.24 21.56
N ALA A 995 -22.10 -20.78 21.16
CA ALA A 995 -21.91 -21.44 19.88
C ALA A 995 -21.11 -22.75 20.00
N ALA A 996 -21.52 -23.81 19.30
CA ALA A 996 -20.81 -25.08 19.20
C ALA A 996 -20.82 -25.62 17.77
N GLY A 997 -19.66 -26.05 17.25
CA GLY A 997 -19.49 -26.50 15.86
C GLY A 997 -20.14 -27.84 15.52
N ARG A 998 -20.43 -28.66 16.54
CA ARG A 998 -21.21 -29.89 16.42
C ARG A 998 -22.46 -29.79 17.31
N ASN A 999 -22.62 -30.68 18.28
CA ASN A 999 -23.89 -30.85 18.99
C ASN A 999 -23.92 -30.04 20.29
N ILE A 1000 -25.10 -29.53 20.63
CA ILE A 1000 -25.39 -28.91 21.93
C ILE A 1000 -26.42 -29.76 22.65
N THR A 1001 -26.17 -30.10 23.92
CA THR A 1001 -27.14 -30.80 24.79
C THR A 1001 -27.24 -30.08 26.14
N LEU A 1002 -28.40 -29.46 26.40
CA LEU A 1002 -28.68 -28.67 27.60
C LEU A 1002 -29.93 -29.18 28.33
N GLN A 1003 -29.89 -29.17 29.66
CA GLN A 1003 -31.01 -29.53 30.52
C GLN A 1003 -31.08 -28.56 31.71
N ASN A 1004 -32.27 -28.08 32.08
CA ASN A 1004 -32.47 -27.11 33.18
C ASN A 1004 -31.69 -25.80 32.95
N PHE A 1005 -31.87 -25.19 31.76
CA PHE A 1005 -30.92 -24.24 31.21
C PHE A 1005 -31.46 -22.81 30.99
N SER A 1006 -30.57 -21.83 30.96
CA SER A 1006 -30.83 -20.45 30.51
C SER A 1006 -29.67 -19.96 29.64
N VAL A 1007 -29.95 -19.52 28.40
CA VAL A 1007 -28.95 -18.98 27.46
C VAL A 1007 -29.30 -17.54 27.07
N GLY A 1008 -28.34 -16.62 27.16
CA GLY A 1008 -28.43 -15.25 26.67
C GLY A 1008 -29.22 -14.28 27.56
N GLU A 1009 -29.55 -14.65 28.81
CA GLU A 1009 -30.43 -13.88 29.70
C GLU A 1009 -29.93 -12.44 29.96
N LYS A 1010 -28.61 -12.25 30.05
CA LYS A 1010 -28.01 -10.92 30.30
C LYS A 1010 -27.69 -10.14 29.02
N LEU A 1011 -27.98 -10.69 27.84
CA LEU A 1011 -27.89 -9.91 26.59
C LEU A 1011 -28.94 -8.78 26.58
N PRO A 1012 -28.63 -7.61 26.00
CA PRO A 1012 -29.60 -6.55 25.76
C PRO A 1012 -30.86 -7.06 25.04
N ALA A 1013 -32.01 -6.42 25.27
CA ALA A 1013 -33.27 -6.79 24.61
C ALA A 1013 -33.23 -6.68 23.07
N THR A 1014 -32.29 -5.90 22.53
CA THR A 1014 -32.00 -5.74 21.10
C THR A 1014 -31.02 -6.77 20.54
N ASP A 1015 -30.21 -7.43 21.39
CA ASP A 1015 -29.19 -8.40 20.96
C ASP A 1015 -29.76 -9.83 20.97
N THR A 1016 -30.73 -10.06 20.08
CA THR A 1016 -31.41 -11.35 19.95
C THR A 1016 -30.71 -12.27 18.95
N ALA A 1017 -29.98 -11.73 17.97
CA ALA A 1017 -29.44 -12.49 16.84
C ALA A 1017 -28.37 -13.51 17.27
N ASN A 1018 -28.58 -14.77 16.87
CA ASN A 1018 -27.66 -15.90 17.07
C ASN A 1018 -27.21 -16.09 18.54
N ALA A 1019 -28.13 -15.90 19.49
CA ALA A 1019 -27.86 -16.13 20.91
C ALA A 1019 -27.43 -17.59 21.22
N LEU A 1020 -27.93 -18.55 20.43
CA LEU A 1020 -27.57 -19.97 20.51
C LEU A 1020 -27.34 -20.57 19.13
N VAL A 1021 -26.16 -21.16 18.86
CA VAL A 1021 -25.84 -21.77 17.55
C VAL A 1021 -25.21 -23.16 17.69
N ALA A 1022 -25.85 -24.18 17.11
CA ALA A 1022 -25.28 -25.52 16.98
C ALA A 1022 -25.01 -25.87 15.50
N GLY A 1023 -23.77 -26.16 15.11
CA GLY A 1023 -23.47 -26.61 13.75
C GLY A 1023 -24.09 -27.98 13.41
N GLY A 1024 -24.28 -28.83 14.42
CA GLY A 1024 -24.90 -30.15 14.36
C GLY A 1024 -26.28 -30.19 15.03
N THR A 1025 -26.49 -31.15 15.92
CA THR A 1025 -27.76 -31.38 16.61
C THR A 1025 -27.93 -30.45 17.80
N LEU A 1026 -29.12 -29.85 17.94
CA LEU A 1026 -29.51 -29.04 19.08
C LEU A 1026 -30.53 -29.82 19.94
N SER A 1027 -30.13 -30.21 21.14
CA SER A 1027 -30.94 -30.98 22.10
C SER A 1027 -31.21 -30.15 23.36
N LEU A 1028 -32.48 -29.81 23.61
CA LEU A 1028 -32.88 -28.85 24.66
C LEU A 1028 -34.02 -29.41 25.54
N ALA A 1029 -33.82 -29.45 26.86
CA ALA A 1029 -34.81 -29.91 27.82
C ALA A 1029 -34.98 -28.90 28.97
N ASN A 1030 -36.23 -28.50 29.26
CA ASN A 1030 -36.60 -27.62 30.39
C ASN A 1030 -35.73 -26.34 30.50
N GLY A 1031 -36.02 -25.29 29.73
CA GLY A 1031 -35.16 -24.09 29.75
C GLY A 1031 -35.54 -22.95 28.82
N TYR A 1032 -34.71 -21.90 28.81
CA TYR A 1032 -34.95 -20.63 28.12
C TYR A 1032 -33.78 -20.26 27.19
N VAL A 1033 -34.10 -19.78 25.99
CA VAL A 1033 -33.16 -19.07 25.11
C VAL A 1033 -33.67 -17.65 24.93
N TRP A 1034 -32.94 -16.67 25.48
CA TRP A 1034 -33.28 -15.25 25.44
C TRP A 1034 -32.82 -14.58 24.14
N GLY A 1035 -33.19 -15.18 23.01
CA GLY A 1035 -32.82 -14.75 21.67
C GLY A 1035 -33.04 -15.85 20.65
N ASP A 1036 -32.44 -15.69 19.48
CA ASP A 1036 -32.51 -16.63 18.38
C ASP A 1036 -31.62 -17.86 18.58
N ALA A 1037 -32.21 -19.04 18.37
CA ALA A 1037 -31.48 -20.30 18.26
C ALA A 1037 -31.38 -20.74 16.79
N ARG A 1038 -30.19 -21.21 16.39
CA ARG A 1038 -29.89 -21.75 15.07
C ARG A 1038 -29.26 -23.13 15.18
N TYR A 1039 -29.65 -24.05 14.29
CA TYR A 1039 -29.08 -25.40 14.23
C TYR A 1039 -28.83 -25.85 12.78
N GLY A 1040 -27.74 -26.58 12.54
CA GLY A 1040 -27.41 -27.13 11.21
C GLY A 1040 -27.94 -28.55 10.97
N GLY A 1041 -27.96 -29.38 12.00
CA GLY A 1041 -28.37 -30.78 11.97
C GLY A 1041 -29.86 -31.00 12.28
N LYS A 1042 -30.15 -31.69 13.38
CA LYS A 1042 -31.51 -31.95 13.88
C LYS A 1042 -31.82 -31.05 15.09
N LEU A 1043 -33.10 -30.77 15.31
CA LEU A 1043 -33.61 -30.20 16.56
C LEU A 1043 -34.35 -31.28 17.35
N ALA A 1044 -34.03 -31.40 18.63
CA ALA A 1044 -34.77 -32.19 19.61
C ALA A 1044 -35.05 -31.30 20.81
N GLN A 1045 -36.32 -31.00 21.09
CA GLN A 1045 -36.69 -30.13 22.20
C GLN A 1045 -37.94 -30.61 22.91
N ASP A 1046 -37.97 -30.44 24.23
CA ASP A 1046 -39.17 -30.68 25.05
C ASP A 1046 -40.20 -29.56 24.86
N SER A 1047 -41.45 -29.81 25.26
CA SER A 1047 -42.54 -28.82 25.28
C SER A 1047 -42.26 -27.61 26.20
N ASN A 1048 -41.28 -27.73 27.10
CA ASN A 1048 -40.97 -26.76 28.15
C ASN A 1048 -39.69 -25.97 27.81
N VAL A 1049 -39.42 -25.77 26.52
CA VAL A 1049 -38.35 -24.91 26.01
C VAL A 1049 -38.95 -23.63 25.44
N PHE A 1050 -38.51 -22.47 25.93
CA PHE A 1050 -39.09 -21.17 25.59
C PHE A 1050 -38.09 -20.23 24.93
N TYR A 1051 -38.60 -19.40 24.02
CA TYR A 1051 -37.84 -18.38 23.29
C TYR A 1051 -38.48 -16.99 23.50
N PRO A 1052 -38.31 -16.34 24.68
CA PRO A 1052 -39.14 -15.17 25.05
C PRO A 1052 -39.01 -13.96 24.13
N ARG A 1053 -37.88 -13.83 23.42
CA ARG A 1053 -37.55 -12.72 22.52
C ARG A 1053 -36.81 -13.18 21.25
N GLY A 1054 -37.14 -14.37 20.74
CA GLY A 1054 -36.46 -14.92 19.57
C GLY A 1054 -37.13 -16.14 18.98
N THR A 1055 -36.44 -16.79 18.05
CA THR A 1055 -36.95 -17.87 17.21
C THR A 1055 -35.97 -19.03 17.12
N VAL A 1056 -36.47 -20.25 16.95
CA VAL A 1056 -35.65 -21.41 16.60
C VAL A 1056 -35.80 -21.74 15.11
N ALA A 1057 -34.69 -21.78 14.39
CA ALA A 1057 -34.67 -22.03 12.94
C ALA A 1057 -33.45 -22.86 12.52
N ARG A 1058 -33.58 -23.63 11.44
CA ARG A 1058 -32.45 -24.36 10.87
C ARG A 1058 -31.57 -23.40 10.05
N ALA A 1059 -30.35 -23.13 10.50
CA ALA A 1059 -29.36 -22.32 9.80
C ALA A 1059 -27.95 -22.57 10.35
N THR A 1060 -26.93 -22.26 9.54
CA THR A 1060 -25.51 -22.35 9.91
C THR A 1060 -24.84 -20.97 9.77
N PRO A 1061 -25.14 -20.00 10.65
CA PRO A 1061 -24.62 -18.63 10.54
C PRO A 1061 -23.11 -18.50 10.87
N ILE A 1062 -22.51 -19.53 11.46
CA ILE A 1062 -21.10 -19.54 11.89
C ILE A 1062 -20.34 -20.61 11.11
N ASN A 1063 -19.22 -20.23 10.48
CA ASN A 1063 -18.26 -21.17 9.91
C ASN A 1063 -17.22 -21.57 10.99
N PHE A 1064 -17.52 -22.64 11.71
CA PHE A 1064 -16.68 -23.14 12.80
C PHE A 1064 -15.31 -23.66 12.35
N THR A 1065 -15.14 -24.06 11.08
CA THR A 1065 -13.82 -24.43 10.54
C THR A 1065 -12.92 -23.21 10.47
N ASN A 1066 -13.41 -22.10 9.90
CA ASN A 1066 -12.66 -20.85 9.83
C ASN A 1066 -12.39 -20.24 11.20
N GLN A 1067 -13.41 -20.15 12.05
CA GLN A 1067 -13.25 -19.62 13.40
C GLN A 1067 -12.30 -20.51 14.22
N GLY A 1068 -12.35 -21.84 14.03
CA GLY A 1068 -11.40 -22.76 14.65
C GLY A 1068 -9.96 -22.58 14.19
N SER A 1069 -9.72 -22.34 12.89
CA SER A 1069 -8.37 -22.02 12.40
C SER A 1069 -7.89 -20.67 12.92
N ALA A 1070 -8.74 -19.64 12.94
CA ALA A 1070 -8.41 -18.30 13.44
C ALA A 1070 -8.07 -18.32 14.94
N LEU A 1071 -8.88 -19.00 15.77
CA LEU A 1071 -8.62 -19.14 17.20
C LEU A 1071 -7.31 -19.90 17.47
N LYS A 1072 -6.98 -20.93 16.66
CA LYS A 1072 -5.71 -21.66 16.77
C LYS A 1072 -4.50 -20.81 16.36
N ALA A 1073 -4.63 -20.02 15.29
CA ALA A 1073 -3.59 -19.07 14.87
C ALA A 1073 -3.35 -18.03 15.96
N LEU A 1074 -4.40 -17.34 16.42
CA LEU A 1074 -4.33 -16.36 17.53
C LEU A 1074 -3.71 -16.97 18.79
N SER A 1075 -4.11 -18.19 19.17
CA SER A 1075 -3.54 -18.88 20.34
C SER A 1075 -2.04 -19.17 20.17
N ALA A 1076 -1.60 -19.54 18.97
CA ALA A 1076 -0.20 -19.77 18.65
C ALA A 1076 0.62 -18.46 18.59
N GLU A 1077 0.06 -17.39 18.00
CA GLU A 1077 0.66 -16.05 17.90
C GLU A 1077 0.86 -15.43 19.29
N LEU A 1078 -0.19 -15.40 20.12
CA LEU A 1078 -0.09 -15.00 21.52
C LEU A 1078 0.89 -15.88 22.29
N GLY A 1079 0.95 -17.18 21.94
CA GLY A 1079 1.91 -18.15 22.44
C GLY A 1079 3.34 -17.99 21.90
N ALA A 1080 3.60 -17.07 20.98
CA ALA A 1080 4.93 -16.73 20.47
C ALA A 1080 5.46 -15.40 21.04
N LEU A 1081 4.59 -14.58 21.65
CA LEU A 1081 4.97 -13.30 22.25
C LEU A 1081 6.03 -13.47 23.35
N PRO A 1082 7.06 -12.63 23.40
CA PRO A 1082 8.06 -12.65 24.47
C PRO A 1082 7.44 -12.22 25.80
N SER A 1083 7.75 -12.95 26.88
CA SER A 1083 7.29 -12.61 28.23
C SER A 1083 7.95 -11.32 28.74
N ASN A 1084 7.15 -10.31 29.10
CA ASN A 1084 7.61 -9.08 29.76
C ASN A 1084 7.15 -8.99 31.25
N GLY A 1085 6.28 -9.91 31.70
CA GLY A 1085 5.85 -10.05 33.09
C GLY A 1085 6.58 -11.16 33.85
N VAL A 1086 6.62 -11.06 35.18
CA VAL A 1086 7.25 -12.05 36.06
C VAL A 1086 6.22 -13.04 36.61
N ALA A 1087 6.51 -14.34 36.54
CA ALA A 1087 5.67 -15.41 37.09
C ALA A 1087 6.43 -16.28 38.10
N THR A 1088 5.96 -16.36 39.35
CA THR A 1088 6.52 -17.23 40.40
C THR A 1088 5.52 -18.29 40.87
N ARG A 1089 6.04 -19.43 41.35
CA ARG A 1089 5.30 -20.43 42.14
C ARG A 1089 5.90 -20.46 43.53
N GLU A 1090 5.11 -20.09 44.51
CA GLU A 1090 5.50 -20.07 45.91
C GLU A 1090 5.44 -21.46 46.55
N SER A 1091 6.27 -21.69 47.56
CA SER A 1091 6.38 -22.97 48.27
C SER A 1091 5.10 -23.40 49.00
N TRP A 1092 4.24 -22.44 49.37
CA TRP A 1092 2.91 -22.67 49.97
C TRP A 1092 1.79 -22.88 48.92
N GLY A 1093 2.14 -22.93 47.63
CA GLY A 1093 1.25 -23.27 46.54
C GLY A 1093 0.73 -22.09 45.70
N GLY A 1094 0.96 -20.84 46.10
CA GLY A 1094 0.55 -19.64 45.35
C GLY A 1094 1.23 -19.49 44.00
N VAL A 1095 0.49 -19.02 42.99
CA VAL A 1095 1.00 -18.62 41.67
C VAL A 1095 0.89 -17.10 41.57
N MET A 1096 2.01 -16.40 41.46
CA MET A 1096 2.05 -14.92 41.51
C MET A 1096 2.53 -14.38 40.17
N LEU A 1097 1.69 -13.59 39.50
CA LEU A 1097 1.99 -12.92 38.23
C LEU A 1097 2.10 -11.41 38.47
N THR A 1098 3.24 -10.81 38.14
CA THR A 1098 3.49 -9.37 38.29
C THR A 1098 3.93 -8.73 36.99
N GLY A 1099 3.05 -7.90 36.43
CA GLY A 1099 3.28 -7.05 35.27
C GLY A 1099 3.36 -5.58 35.66
N LYS A 1100 3.99 -4.77 34.80
CA LYS A 1100 4.16 -3.32 34.99
C LYS A 1100 3.86 -2.51 33.73
N ASP A 1101 3.64 -3.17 32.59
CA ASP A 1101 3.38 -2.51 31.32
C ASP A 1101 1.96 -1.91 31.35
N PRO A 1102 1.78 -0.63 30.96
CA PRO A 1102 0.47 0.02 30.99
C PRO A 1102 -0.50 -0.48 29.91
N LYS A 1103 -0.01 -1.22 28.89
CA LYS A 1103 -0.81 -1.75 27.79
C LYS A 1103 -0.91 -3.28 27.86
N VAL A 1104 0.21 -4.01 27.79
CA VAL A 1104 0.22 -5.47 27.58
C VAL A 1104 1.29 -6.16 28.44
N ASN A 1105 0.85 -7.09 29.29
CA ASN A 1105 1.68 -7.89 30.18
C ASN A 1105 1.59 -9.37 29.78
N VAL A 1106 2.68 -9.93 29.26
CA VAL A 1106 2.78 -11.31 28.78
C VAL A 1106 3.52 -12.17 29.81
N PHE A 1107 2.91 -13.27 30.23
CA PHE A 1107 3.44 -14.21 31.21
C PHE A 1107 3.52 -15.62 30.62
N ASP A 1108 4.68 -16.28 30.75
CA ASP A 1108 4.81 -17.72 30.49
C ASP A 1108 4.71 -18.51 31.81
N VAL A 1109 3.73 -19.41 31.89
CA VAL A 1109 3.41 -20.18 33.11
C VAL A 1109 3.32 -21.67 32.76
N LYS A 1110 3.95 -22.55 33.55
CA LYS A 1110 3.83 -24.01 33.34
C LYS A 1110 2.46 -24.49 33.82
N ALA A 1111 1.79 -25.35 33.06
CA ALA A 1111 0.49 -25.92 33.45
C ALA A 1111 0.53 -26.65 34.81
N SER A 1112 1.68 -27.22 35.18
CA SER A 1112 1.91 -27.84 36.49
C SER A 1112 1.92 -26.85 37.67
N TYR A 1113 1.97 -25.53 37.43
CA TYR A 1113 1.85 -24.53 38.49
C TYR A 1113 0.45 -24.48 39.10
N PHE A 1114 -0.59 -24.93 38.37
CA PHE A 1114 -1.96 -24.95 38.85
C PHE A 1114 -2.35 -26.25 39.59
N THR A 1115 -1.53 -27.30 39.44
CA THR A 1115 -1.70 -28.55 40.22
C THR A 1115 -1.36 -28.29 41.69
N GLY A 1116 -2.35 -28.49 42.57
CA GLY A 1116 -2.21 -28.19 44.00
C GLY A 1116 -1.93 -26.71 44.28
N ALA A 1117 -2.39 -25.80 43.43
CA ALA A 1117 -2.33 -24.37 43.73
C ALA A 1117 -3.29 -24.01 44.87
N THR A 1118 -3.00 -22.90 45.56
CA THR A 1118 -3.81 -22.38 46.67
C THR A 1118 -4.34 -20.97 46.40
N LEU A 1119 -3.64 -20.20 45.56
CA LEU A 1119 -4.04 -18.87 45.06
C LEU A 1119 -3.43 -18.63 43.68
N LEU A 1120 -4.16 -17.97 42.77
CA LEU A 1120 -3.60 -17.27 41.62
C LEU A 1120 -3.71 -15.75 41.83
N SER A 1121 -2.59 -15.05 42.00
CA SER A 1121 -2.55 -13.59 42.14
C SER A 1121 -2.07 -12.95 40.84
N ILE A 1122 -2.82 -11.98 40.31
CA ILE A 1122 -2.41 -11.17 39.15
C ILE A 1122 -2.26 -9.72 39.60
N THR A 1123 -1.08 -9.15 39.36
CA THR A 1123 -0.77 -7.74 39.65
C THR A 1123 -0.40 -7.07 38.33
N ALA A 1124 -1.23 -6.16 37.83
CA ALA A 1124 -0.97 -5.41 36.60
C ALA A 1124 -1.76 -4.09 36.60
N PRO A 1125 -1.34 -3.07 35.81
CA PRO A 1125 -2.01 -1.77 35.76
C PRO A 1125 -3.47 -1.83 35.32
N ALA A 1126 -4.29 -0.92 35.83
CA ALA A 1126 -5.65 -0.69 35.34
C ALA A 1126 -5.68 -0.46 33.82
N ASN A 1127 -6.73 -0.96 33.16
CA ASN A 1127 -6.92 -0.94 31.71
C ASN A 1127 -5.85 -1.67 30.86
N SER A 1128 -4.82 -2.27 31.45
CA SER A 1128 -3.91 -3.17 30.70
C SER A 1128 -4.58 -4.51 30.35
N LEU A 1129 -3.93 -5.27 29.48
CA LEU A 1129 -4.19 -6.66 29.16
C LEU A 1129 -3.10 -7.56 29.79
N ALA A 1130 -3.49 -8.65 30.45
CA ALA A 1130 -2.62 -9.73 30.90
C ALA A 1130 -2.84 -10.98 30.04
N VAL A 1131 -1.85 -11.32 29.22
CA VAL A 1131 -1.81 -12.57 28.42
C VAL A 1131 -1.04 -13.63 29.21
N ILE A 1132 -1.73 -14.67 29.64
CA ILE A 1132 -1.16 -15.75 30.46
C ILE A 1132 -1.01 -16.99 29.58
N ASN A 1133 0.18 -17.19 29.02
CA ASN A 1133 0.54 -18.34 28.22
C ASN A 1133 0.80 -19.56 29.10
N ILE A 1134 -0.18 -20.45 29.23
CA ILE A 1134 -0.09 -21.67 30.04
C ILE A 1134 0.46 -22.82 29.17
N ARG A 1135 1.71 -23.22 29.44
CA ARG A 1135 2.47 -24.21 28.68
C ARG A 1135 2.28 -25.63 29.21
N GLY A 1136 1.86 -26.54 28.34
CA GLY A 1136 1.72 -27.97 28.64
C GLY A 1136 0.52 -28.65 27.96
N LYS A 1137 0.58 -29.98 27.79
CA LYS A 1137 -0.46 -30.74 27.10
C LYS A 1137 -1.79 -30.87 27.87
N ALA A 1138 -1.74 -30.74 29.19
CA ALA A 1138 -2.94 -30.73 30.03
C ALA A 1138 -2.76 -29.74 31.19
N ALA A 1139 -3.84 -29.06 31.57
CA ALA A 1139 -3.91 -28.18 32.74
C ALA A 1139 -5.08 -28.56 33.64
N THR A 1140 -4.92 -28.36 34.96
CA THR A 1140 -5.90 -28.74 35.99
C THR A 1140 -6.09 -27.59 36.99
N PHE A 1141 -7.33 -27.16 37.17
CA PHE A 1141 -7.73 -26.03 38.03
C PHE A 1141 -8.76 -26.50 39.07
N THR A 1142 -8.35 -26.69 40.31
CA THR A 1142 -9.22 -27.29 41.34
C THR A 1142 -9.05 -26.67 42.72
N ASN A 1143 -10.14 -26.21 43.32
CA ASN A 1143 -10.25 -25.85 44.74
C ASN A 1143 -9.27 -24.74 45.20
N PHE A 1144 -9.07 -23.68 44.41
CA PHE A 1144 -8.19 -22.56 44.80
C PHE A 1144 -8.73 -21.18 44.40
N GLY A 1145 -8.32 -20.15 45.14
CA GLY A 1145 -8.79 -18.77 44.94
C GLY A 1145 -8.01 -18.00 43.88
N HIS A 1146 -8.51 -16.82 43.51
CA HIS A 1146 -7.77 -15.84 42.70
C HIS A 1146 -7.80 -14.46 43.38
N ALA A 1147 -6.87 -13.57 43.01
CA ALA A 1147 -6.85 -12.19 43.46
C ALA A 1147 -6.26 -11.27 42.39
N PHE A 1148 -6.83 -10.08 42.23
CA PHE A 1148 -6.30 -9.03 41.34
C PHE A 1148 -5.78 -7.84 42.16
N SER A 1149 -4.71 -7.21 41.70
CA SER A 1149 -4.19 -5.96 42.26
C SER A 1149 -3.48 -5.11 41.19
N GLY A 1150 -3.17 -3.84 41.49
CA GLY A 1150 -2.67 -2.87 40.51
C GLY A 1150 -3.75 -2.22 39.63
N GLY A 1151 -5.00 -2.68 39.75
CA GLY A 1151 -6.18 -2.12 39.07
C GLY A 1151 -6.66 -2.91 37.86
N ILE A 1152 -6.00 -4.02 37.49
CA ILE A 1152 -6.52 -4.96 36.50
C ILE A 1152 -7.82 -5.64 36.95
N ASP A 1153 -8.69 -5.92 35.98
CA ASP A 1153 -10.01 -6.54 36.10
C ASP A 1153 -10.13 -7.76 35.17
N GLU A 1154 -11.22 -8.53 35.27
CA GLU A 1154 -11.46 -9.70 34.40
C GLU A 1154 -11.59 -9.32 32.91
N HIS A 1155 -11.99 -8.08 32.63
CA HIS A 1155 -12.01 -7.51 31.29
C HIS A 1155 -10.61 -7.40 30.65
N GLY A 1156 -9.54 -7.45 31.46
CA GLY A 1156 -8.15 -7.42 31.04
C GLY A 1156 -7.39 -8.74 31.14
N VAL A 1157 -8.02 -9.88 31.44
CA VAL A 1157 -7.31 -11.16 31.66
C VAL A 1157 -7.62 -12.17 30.54
N LEU A 1158 -6.56 -12.68 29.89
CA LEU A 1158 -6.63 -13.70 28.83
C LEU A 1158 -5.73 -14.90 29.18
N PHE A 1159 -6.35 -16.03 29.52
CA PHE A 1159 -5.68 -17.32 29.67
C PHE A 1159 -5.52 -17.99 28.30
N ASN A 1160 -4.29 -18.04 27.78
CA ASN A 1160 -3.99 -18.69 26.51
C ASN A 1160 -3.35 -20.07 26.75
N LEU A 1161 -3.91 -21.13 26.17
CA LEU A 1161 -3.45 -22.51 26.32
C LEU A 1161 -3.04 -23.11 24.96
N PRO A 1162 -1.95 -22.63 24.33
CA PRO A 1162 -1.58 -23.00 22.96
C PRO A 1162 -1.28 -24.50 22.79
N ASP A 1163 -0.63 -25.10 23.80
CA ASP A 1163 -0.16 -26.48 23.75
C ASP A 1163 -1.23 -27.52 24.14
N ALA A 1164 -2.30 -27.08 24.81
CA ALA A 1164 -3.17 -27.94 25.59
C ALA A 1164 -4.15 -28.74 24.70
N THR A 1165 -4.26 -30.03 25.00
CA THR A 1165 -5.25 -30.94 24.40
C THR A 1165 -6.34 -31.37 25.39
N ALA A 1166 -6.14 -31.09 26.68
CA ALA A 1166 -7.13 -31.25 27.74
C ALA A 1166 -7.06 -30.12 28.78
N LEU A 1167 -8.21 -29.67 29.27
CA LEU A 1167 -8.32 -28.75 30.41
C LEU A 1167 -9.37 -29.31 31.37
N THR A 1168 -9.00 -29.51 32.64
CA THR A 1168 -9.93 -29.95 33.69
C THR A 1168 -10.08 -28.86 34.73
N ALA A 1169 -11.33 -28.51 35.06
CA ALA A 1169 -11.64 -27.57 36.13
C ALA A 1169 -12.78 -28.10 37.02
N PHE A 1170 -12.64 -27.96 38.33
CA PHE A 1170 -13.64 -28.38 39.31
C PHE A 1170 -13.61 -27.45 40.52
N ASP A 1171 -14.77 -27.00 41.00
CA ASP A 1171 -14.90 -26.09 42.16
C ASP A 1171 -13.92 -24.89 42.04
N TYR A 1172 -13.99 -24.22 40.89
CA TYR A 1172 -13.09 -23.14 40.50
C TYR A 1172 -13.83 -22.05 39.70
N GLY A 1173 -13.36 -20.81 39.83
CA GLY A 1173 -13.85 -19.65 39.09
C GLY A 1173 -12.78 -19.07 38.17
N PHE A 1174 -12.97 -19.12 36.85
CA PHE A 1174 -12.13 -18.35 35.92
C PHE A 1174 -12.62 -16.91 35.86
N TYR A 1175 -11.74 -15.95 36.15
CA TYR A 1175 -12.02 -14.51 36.01
C TYR A 1175 -11.11 -13.99 34.90
N GLY A 1176 -11.69 -13.76 33.72
CA GLY A 1176 -10.99 -13.57 32.47
C GLY A 1176 -11.42 -14.57 31.40
N THR A 1177 -10.98 -14.33 30.17
CA THR A 1177 -11.32 -15.15 29.00
C THR A 1177 -10.31 -16.28 28.80
N VAL A 1178 -10.78 -17.46 28.40
CA VAL A 1178 -9.94 -18.65 28.16
C VAL A 1178 -9.90 -18.97 26.67
N LEU A 1179 -8.70 -19.00 26.09
CA LEU A 1179 -8.42 -19.41 24.72
C LEU A 1179 -7.66 -20.75 24.73
N ALA A 1180 -8.36 -21.84 24.47
CA ALA A 1180 -7.85 -23.21 24.49
C ALA A 1180 -8.34 -24.04 23.27
N PRO A 1181 -8.13 -23.57 22.03
CA PRO A 1181 -8.83 -24.06 20.84
C PRO A 1181 -8.48 -25.49 20.41
N ASN A 1182 -7.45 -26.08 21.03
CA ASN A 1182 -7.05 -27.49 20.84
C ASN A 1182 -7.54 -28.40 21.98
N ALA A 1183 -8.02 -27.85 23.09
CA ALA A 1183 -8.32 -28.58 24.32
C ALA A 1183 -9.77 -29.01 24.44
N ASN A 1184 -9.98 -30.29 24.80
CA ASN A 1184 -11.26 -30.74 25.33
C ASN A 1184 -11.38 -30.31 26.79
N VAL A 1185 -12.41 -29.53 27.12
CA VAL A 1185 -12.61 -28.95 28.45
C VAL A 1185 -13.61 -29.80 29.24
N THR A 1186 -13.24 -30.21 30.45
CA THR A 1186 -14.17 -30.76 31.44
C THR A 1186 -14.28 -29.77 32.59
N PHE A 1187 -15.44 -29.16 32.79
CA PHE A 1187 -15.64 -28.12 33.81
C PHE A 1187 -16.95 -28.34 34.56
N SER A 1188 -16.89 -28.58 35.87
CA SER A 1188 -18.07 -28.86 36.69
C SER A 1188 -17.98 -28.21 38.08
N GLY A 1189 -19.13 -27.86 38.66
CA GLY A 1189 -19.21 -27.29 40.01
C GLY A 1189 -18.55 -25.91 40.17
N GLY A 1190 -18.34 -25.16 39.08
CA GLY A 1190 -17.67 -23.86 39.09
C GLY A 1190 -18.30 -22.85 38.13
N SER A 1191 -17.59 -21.77 37.83
CA SER A 1191 -18.07 -20.71 36.92
C SER A 1191 -16.94 -20.04 36.14
N TRP A 1192 -17.29 -19.27 35.11
CA TRP A 1192 -16.37 -18.33 34.49
C TRP A 1192 -17.01 -16.97 34.26
N VAL A 1193 -16.19 -15.92 34.34
CA VAL A 1193 -16.56 -14.52 34.14
C VAL A 1193 -15.70 -14.01 32.99
N GLY A 1194 -16.19 -14.17 31.76
CA GLY A 1194 -15.40 -14.04 30.53
C GLY A 1194 -15.93 -14.90 29.38
N GLY A 1195 -15.17 -15.02 28.30
CA GLY A 1195 -15.41 -16.02 27.25
C GLY A 1195 -14.66 -17.34 27.51
N ILE A 1196 -15.16 -18.47 26.99
CA ILE A 1196 -14.36 -19.68 26.78
C ILE A 1196 -14.39 -20.05 25.30
N TYR A 1197 -13.21 -20.16 24.70
CA TYR A 1197 -12.99 -20.49 23.30
C TYR A 1197 -12.17 -21.78 23.21
N ALA A 1198 -12.81 -22.92 22.96
CA ALA A 1198 -12.19 -24.24 23.14
C ALA A 1198 -12.52 -25.27 22.04
N ARG A 1199 -11.90 -26.45 22.09
CA ARG A 1199 -12.25 -27.54 21.15
C ARG A 1199 -13.63 -28.12 21.47
N SER A 1200 -13.88 -28.47 22.71
CA SER A 1200 -15.17 -28.97 23.22
C SER A 1200 -15.33 -28.59 24.68
N LEU A 1201 -16.56 -28.60 25.21
CA LEU A 1201 -16.79 -28.43 26.65
C LEU A 1201 -17.80 -29.46 27.16
N LYS A 1202 -17.50 -30.05 28.32
CA LYS A 1202 -18.42 -30.93 29.04
C LYS A 1202 -18.53 -30.51 30.52
N GLY A 1203 -19.76 -30.37 30.99
CA GLY A 1203 -20.09 -30.22 32.40
C GLY A 1203 -20.90 -28.96 32.74
N ASN A 1204 -21.29 -28.87 34.01
CA ASN A 1204 -22.36 -27.98 34.50
C ASN A 1204 -21.88 -26.61 35.03
N ALA A 1205 -20.67 -26.17 34.70
CA ALA A 1205 -20.18 -24.86 35.12
C ALA A 1205 -21.00 -23.71 34.47
N VAL A 1206 -21.11 -22.59 35.19
CA VAL A 1206 -21.94 -21.42 34.80
C VAL A 1206 -21.11 -20.34 34.11
N GLY A 1207 -21.53 -19.91 32.92
CA GLY A 1207 -20.91 -18.80 32.19
C GLY A 1207 -21.59 -17.47 32.50
N GLN A 1208 -20.87 -16.58 33.18
CA GLN A 1208 -21.30 -15.21 33.47
C GLN A 1208 -20.82 -14.24 32.38
N LEU A 1209 -21.65 -13.23 32.08
CA LEU A 1209 -21.39 -12.31 30.98
C LEU A 1209 -20.43 -11.19 31.42
N SER A 1210 -19.16 -11.37 31.09
CA SER A 1210 -18.17 -10.28 31.05
C SER A 1210 -17.37 -10.43 29.75
N ARG A 1211 -17.12 -9.31 29.04
CA ARG A 1211 -16.43 -9.32 27.74
C ARG A 1211 -14.97 -8.95 27.93
N LEU A 1212 -14.05 -9.68 27.31
CA LEU A 1212 -12.66 -9.24 27.18
C LEU A 1212 -12.63 -7.90 26.43
N ARG A 1213 -11.80 -6.95 26.85
CA ARG A 1213 -11.58 -5.69 26.13
C ARG A 1213 -10.84 -5.96 24.83
N ASP A 1214 -11.45 -5.55 23.71
CA ASP A 1214 -10.81 -5.60 22.40
C ASP A 1214 -9.49 -4.81 22.45
N THR A 1215 -8.40 -5.49 22.09
CA THR A 1215 -7.03 -4.98 22.27
C THR A 1215 -6.21 -5.37 21.05
N ASP A 1216 -5.36 -4.48 20.57
CA ASP A 1216 -4.41 -4.73 19.50
C ASP A 1216 -2.99 -4.72 20.09
N ILE A 1217 -2.27 -5.83 19.97
CA ILE A 1217 -0.87 -5.95 20.41
C ILE A 1217 0.02 -5.67 19.20
N CYS A 1218 0.56 -4.46 19.11
CA CYS A 1218 1.47 -4.04 18.05
C CYS A 1218 2.93 -4.08 18.56
N ASP A 1219 3.88 -4.36 17.67
CA ASP A 1219 5.33 -4.24 17.94
C ASP A 1219 5.76 -2.78 18.23
#